data_AF-A0A941CJ34-F1
#
_entry.id   AF-A0A941CJ34-F1
#
_cell.length_a   1.000
_cell.length_b   1.000
_cell.length_c   1.000
_cell.angle_alpha   90.00
_cell.angle_beta   90.00
_cell.angle_gamma   90.00
#
_symmetry.space_group_name_H-M   'P 1'
#
loop_
_entity.id
_entity.type
_entity.pdbx_description
1 polymer ?
#
loop_
_entity_poly.entity_id
_entity_poly.type
_entity_poly.pdbx_seq_one_letter_code
_entity_poly.pdbx_strand_id
1 'polypeptide(L)'
;MKKNFTHPLLILLAFLSFGFLQAQDDFITTWKTDNDGESNNNQITIPTGNGTFAYTVDWGDGSTDTNVYTGDATHTYATAGTYTVSISGDFPHLRNDYNTDSEKLLTVEQWGNQVWESMEKSFYYCSNMIVNASDAPDLTQVTNMNSMFGYAKLIDSNIDNWNVSNVTEMSRMFVGAETFNQDLNSWDVSNVTLMEGMFLNADSFNGNISNWNVSKVTTMANMFISTAFNQDIGNWDVGNVEDMEDMFNGANSFNQDIGTWDVSKVTDMGGMFEEATSFNQDIGSWDVSLVQDMSGMFADAISFNQDIGNWDVSNVISMGTYLDEMGFPRSISGMFEGAAAFNQNIGNWDVSNVLGMGGMFADATAFNQDISGWDVSSVQNMGSVEEFMMPSGFRIGQGMFQGATAFDQDLSTWDIGQVTGMYDMFNNAGLSTANYDDTLIGWNTLDTTAGETQIPVDITFNGGNSTYCSGATARQNLIDTYGWSITDSGEDCTLPFIGKWKTESANEWITVPTNSEYTYAYTVDWGDGSTDSRVYEGDATHRYVDQGTYTVSISGVFPQIQFANDSDRDQFVSIEQWGNQQWASMESSFWRCSNMEYNATDMPDLSLVTNMSSMFSYATKFNGDIGDWDVSNVTNMDFMFYHADAFNQDITDWDVSNVTSMSGMFADAIAFKQDIGKWDVSKVTTMHSMFARATAFNQDLSSWNVSNVTTMEGMFYKATAFDQNIDNWDVGNVTSMIYMFQGATAFNQPIGTWDVSSVTIMTGMFLDATAFDQDLGNWDISKVRDMTIMFDGAALSLKNYDNTLIGWNTLDTAAGETKIPTSITFDGGNSVYCSGETARQDLIDSYRWTITDAGLNCDIVDSDEDGVQDDMDNCADTPAGETVDANGCSDSQKDSDNDGTPDSEDAFPLDADEDTDTDNDGTGDNADTDDDNDGTLDTEDAFPLNANEDTDTDGDGMGDNADTDDDDDGVLDENDICANTPVSETVDAEGCSDSQKDSDFDGISDADDQCPDSPEDESVDANGCADSQKDGDEPGDEIDNGDGEEDSKDDTDTLKVSQAFTPNGDGINDTWTIYGIENYPNSIVRVFNNWGKEVFSAKNYQNNWDGHYKNLNSKLPDGGSYFYQVDLEGDGRVDMDGWLFLAKQ
;
A
#
# COMPACT_ATOMS: atom_id res chain seq x y z
N MET A 1 -35.55 -64.66 44.03
CA MET A 1 -34.78 -63.77 43.14
C MET A 1 -34.95 -62.37 43.72
N LYS A 2 -33.98 -61.90 44.53
CA LYS A 2 -32.97 -60.86 44.17
C LYS A 2 -33.68 -59.60 43.63
N LYS A 3 -33.65 -58.39 44.21
CA LYS A 3 -32.81 -57.72 45.25
C LYS A 3 -33.66 -56.59 45.86
N ASN A 4 -33.79 -56.49 47.20
CA ASN A 4 -33.07 -55.62 48.16
C ASN A 4 -33.71 -54.21 48.32
N PHE A 5 -34.47 -53.86 49.37
CA PHE A 5 -34.33 -53.86 50.86
C PHE A 5 -34.17 -52.38 51.35
N THR A 6 -35.20 -51.76 51.95
CA THR A 6 -35.41 -51.45 53.41
C THR A 6 -34.85 -50.08 53.85
N HIS A 7 -35.39 -49.30 54.79
CA HIS A 7 -36.58 -49.31 55.65
C HIS A 7 -36.73 -47.89 56.25
N PRO A 8 -37.91 -47.48 56.74
CA PRO A 8 -38.17 -46.16 57.30
C PRO A 8 -37.79 -46.10 58.79
N LEU A 9 -36.89 -45.18 59.15
CA LEU A 9 -36.55 -44.90 60.55
C LEU A 9 -36.17 -43.41 60.73
N LEU A 10 -37.11 -42.48 60.49
CA LEU A 10 -36.91 -41.06 60.82
C LEU A 10 -38.26 -40.40 61.18
N ILE A 11 -38.86 -40.81 62.30
CA ILE A 11 -40.03 -40.13 62.93
C ILE A 11 -39.69 -39.58 64.33
N LEU A 12 -38.41 -39.55 64.73
CA LEU A 12 -38.05 -39.11 66.10
C LEU A 12 -36.81 -38.21 66.16
N LEU A 13 -36.76 -37.17 65.32
CA LEU A 13 -35.81 -36.05 65.44
C LEU A 13 -36.36 -34.71 64.91
N ALA A 14 -37.69 -34.57 64.83
CA ALA A 14 -38.37 -33.37 64.33
C ALA A 14 -38.64 -32.29 65.40
N PHE A 15 -37.79 -32.15 66.43
CA PHE A 15 -38.05 -31.18 67.52
C PHE A 15 -36.84 -30.40 68.05
N LEU A 16 -35.71 -30.37 67.34
CA LEU A 16 -34.54 -29.59 67.77
C LEU A 16 -33.88 -28.87 66.58
N SER A 17 -34.66 -28.05 65.89
CA SER A 17 -34.17 -26.88 65.16
C SER A 17 -35.31 -25.88 65.04
N PHE A 18 -35.80 -25.40 66.20
CA PHE A 18 -36.31 -24.04 66.26
C PHE A 18 -35.11 -23.14 65.95
N GLY A 19 -34.87 -22.90 64.66
CA GLY A 19 -34.24 -21.66 64.23
C GLY A 19 -35.09 -20.55 64.83
N PHE A 20 -34.42 -19.61 65.50
CA PHE A 20 -35.05 -18.43 66.05
C PHE A 20 -36.00 -17.84 65.00
N LEU A 21 -37.26 -17.53 65.38
CA LEU A 21 -38.02 -16.51 64.66
C LEU A 21 -37.17 -15.24 64.78
N GLN A 22 -36.34 -14.96 63.78
CA GLN A 22 -35.78 -13.63 63.62
C GLN A 22 -36.98 -12.72 63.37
N ALA A 23 -37.08 -11.62 64.12
CA ALA A 23 -38.08 -10.61 63.78
C ALA A 23 -37.81 -10.16 62.34
N GLN A 24 -38.87 -9.94 61.57
CA GLN A 24 -38.71 -9.34 60.25
C GLN A 24 -38.16 -7.92 60.48
N ASP A 25 -37.02 -7.60 59.88
CA ASP A 25 -36.50 -6.24 59.88
C ASP A 25 -37.23 -5.51 58.75
N ASP A 26 -37.79 -4.35 59.07
CA ASP A 26 -38.66 -3.62 58.15
C ASP A 26 -37.86 -3.01 56.99
N PHE A 27 -38.50 -2.87 55.83
CA PHE A 27 -38.01 -2.04 54.72
C PHE A 27 -38.33 -0.57 55.04
N ILE A 28 -37.31 0.27 55.18
CA ILE A 28 -37.45 1.65 55.68
C ILE A 28 -37.05 2.65 54.59
N THR A 29 -37.93 3.60 54.31
CA THR A 29 -37.74 4.64 53.29
C THR A 29 -38.12 6.01 53.82
N THR A 30 -37.57 7.09 53.26
CA THR A 30 -38.00 8.46 53.56
C THR A 30 -38.64 9.10 52.33
N TRP A 31 -39.78 9.74 52.55
CA TRP A 31 -40.59 10.36 51.49
C TRP A 31 -40.84 11.83 51.80
N LYS A 32 -40.95 12.67 50.77
CA LYS A 32 -41.37 14.07 50.86
C LYS A 32 -42.66 14.29 50.09
N THR A 33 -43.76 14.47 50.82
CA THR A 33 -45.12 14.40 50.28
C THR A 33 -45.45 15.50 49.26
N ASP A 34 -44.74 16.64 49.32
CA ASP A 34 -44.95 17.83 48.49
C ASP A 34 -43.99 17.94 47.30
N ASN A 35 -43.16 16.93 47.05
CA ASN A 35 -42.55 16.73 45.74
C ASN A 35 -43.62 16.33 44.71
N ASP A 36 -43.29 16.44 43.42
CA ASP A 36 -44.19 16.07 42.34
C ASP A 36 -44.51 14.56 42.38
N GLY A 37 -45.72 14.21 41.95
CA GLY A 37 -46.25 12.85 42.01
C GLY A 37 -47.77 12.83 41.87
N GLU A 38 -48.35 11.64 41.71
CA GLU A 38 -49.79 11.48 41.46
C GLU A 38 -50.66 11.86 42.67
N SER A 39 -50.24 11.51 43.89
CA SER A 39 -51.05 11.78 45.08
C SER A 39 -50.94 13.25 45.50
N ASN A 40 -51.89 13.73 46.32
CA ASN A 40 -51.88 15.13 46.77
C ASN A 40 -50.59 15.48 47.54
N ASN A 41 -50.24 16.77 47.65
CA ASN A 41 -49.01 17.25 48.31
C ASN A 41 -48.85 16.87 49.80
N ASN A 42 -49.87 16.29 50.42
CA ASN A 42 -49.85 15.75 51.78
C ASN A 42 -50.11 14.25 51.83
N GLN A 43 -49.89 13.55 50.72
CA GLN A 43 -50.09 12.11 50.57
C GLN A 43 -48.83 11.46 49.98
N ILE A 44 -48.70 10.16 50.24
CA ILE A 44 -47.85 9.25 49.49
C ILE A 44 -48.64 7.97 49.21
N THR A 45 -48.28 7.29 48.13
CA THR A 45 -48.77 5.97 47.75
C THR A 45 -47.59 5.02 47.63
N ILE A 46 -47.64 3.87 48.31
CA ILE A 46 -46.70 2.76 48.10
C ILE A 46 -47.26 1.91 46.95
N PRO A 47 -46.59 1.84 45.79
CA PRO A 47 -47.10 1.15 44.63
C PRO A 47 -46.57 -0.29 44.59
N THR A 48 -47.50 -1.23 44.50
CA THR A 48 -47.25 -2.67 44.57
C THR A 48 -47.37 -3.35 43.21
N GLY A 49 -48.13 -2.78 42.27
CA GLY A 49 -48.38 -3.40 40.97
C GLY A 49 -49.18 -4.70 41.07
N ASN A 50 -48.83 -5.70 40.27
CA ASN A 50 -49.47 -7.02 40.29
C ASN A 50 -48.70 -7.97 41.20
N GLY A 51 -49.35 -8.64 42.16
CA GLY A 51 -48.70 -9.62 43.03
C GLY A 51 -49.60 -10.08 44.16
N THR A 52 -49.08 -10.95 45.02
CA THR A 52 -49.75 -11.31 46.28
C THR A 52 -49.03 -10.60 47.43
N PHE A 53 -49.75 -9.74 48.12
CA PHE A 53 -49.20 -8.89 49.18
C PHE A 53 -49.92 -9.15 50.50
N ALA A 54 -49.17 -9.11 51.61
CA ALA A 54 -49.72 -9.14 52.97
C ALA A 54 -48.80 -8.38 53.94
N TYR A 55 -48.82 -7.05 53.85
CA TYR A 55 -47.92 -6.16 54.58
C TYR A 55 -48.66 -5.13 55.45
N THR A 56 -47.95 -4.54 56.40
CA THR A 56 -48.40 -3.40 57.22
C THR A 56 -47.37 -2.28 57.14
N VAL A 57 -47.84 -1.04 57.34
CA VAL A 57 -47.02 0.16 57.19
C VAL A 57 -47.09 1.01 58.47
N ASP A 58 -45.92 1.42 58.99
CA ASP A 58 -45.79 2.57 59.90
C ASP A 58 -45.49 3.80 59.04
N TRP A 59 -46.41 4.76 59.02
CA TRP A 59 -46.34 5.93 58.15
C TRP A 59 -45.43 7.05 58.68
N GLY A 60 -44.84 6.90 59.88
CA GLY A 60 -43.88 7.84 60.44
C GLY A 60 -44.49 9.11 61.08
N ASP A 61 -45.82 9.24 61.11
CA ASP A 61 -46.54 10.36 61.73
C ASP A 61 -47.14 10.01 63.11
N GLY A 62 -46.80 8.83 63.64
CA GLY A 62 -47.33 8.28 64.88
C GLY A 62 -48.70 7.62 64.75
N SER A 63 -49.23 7.49 63.52
CA SER A 63 -50.35 6.60 63.22
C SER A 63 -49.87 5.17 62.99
N THR A 64 -50.46 4.21 63.69
CA THR A 64 -50.21 2.77 63.46
C THR A 64 -51.38 2.21 62.68
N ASP A 65 -51.12 1.68 61.48
CA ASP A 65 -52.14 0.99 60.72
C ASP A 65 -52.55 -0.32 61.40
N THR A 66 -53.85 -0.65 61.38
CA THR A 66 -54.35 -1.90 61.95
C THR A 66 -54.75 -2.92 60.89
N ASN A 67 -54.68 -2.54 59.60
CA ASN A 67 -55.06 -3.38 58.48
C ASN A 67 -53.84 -3.92 57.75
N VAL A 68 -53.95 -5.16 57.25
CA VAL A 68 -52.98 -5.75 56.33
C VAL A 68 -53.36 -5.34 54.91
N TYR A 69 -52.42 -4.73 54.19
CA TYR A 69 -52.55 -4.35 52.79
C TYR A 69 -52.26 -5.53 51.87
N THR A 70 -53.02 -5.62 50.78
CA THR A 70 -52.90 -6.66 49.75
C THR A 70 -52.73 -6.09 48.34
N GLY A 71 -52.31 -4.82 48.26
CA GLY A 71 -52.15 -4.01 47.05
C GLY A 71 -51.67 -2.62 47.46
N ASP A 72 -51.82 -1.62 46.58
CA ASP A 72 -51.34 -0.26 46.84
C ASP A 72 -51.92 0.34 48.13
N ALA A 73 -51.10 1.11 48.83
CA ALA A 73 -51.48 1.79 50.07
C ALA A 73 -51.22 3.29 49.97
N THR A 74 -52.27 4.11 50.15
CA THR A 74 -52.17 5.58 50.17
C THR A 74 -52.47 6.11 51.57
N HIS A 75 -51.58 6.97 52.10
CA HIS A 75 -51.78 7.64 53.37
C HIS A 75 -51.93 9.15 53.21
N THR A 76 -52.67 9.78 54.13
CA THR A 76 -52.88 11.24 54.13
C THR A 76 -52.40 11.85 55.43
N TYR A 77 -51.33 12.63 55.32
CA TYR A 77 -50.73 13.34 56.44
C TYR A 77 -51.51 14.61 56.80
N ALA A 78 -51.49 14.98 58.08
CA ALA A 78 -52.13 16.22 58.55
C ALA A 78 -51.48 17.48 57.96
N THR A 79 -50.17 17.43 57.70
CA THR A 79 -49.37 18.49 57.08
C THR A 79 -48.45 17.87 56.02
N ALA A 80 -48.25 18.56 54.91
CA ALA A 80 -47.19 18.19 53.98
C ALA A 80 -45.81 18.23 54.67
N GLY A 81 -44.91 17.33 54.30
CA GLY A 81 -43.58 17.25 54.91
C GLY A 81 -42.81 15.99 54.52
N THR A 82 -41.72 15.77 55.24
CA THR A 82 -40.85 14.59 55.08
C THR A 82 -41.14 13.57 56.16
N TYR A 83 -41.35 12.31 55.78
CA TYR A 83 -41.76 11.21 56.67
C TYR A 83 -40.95 9.95 56.39
N THR A 84 -40.52 9.27 57.45
CA THR A 84 -39.86 7.95 57.37
C THR A 84 -40.91 6.86 57.52
N VAL A 85 -41.00 5.99 56.54
CA VAL A 85 -42.02 4.96 56.39
C VAL A 85 -41.39 3.59 56.57
N SER A 86 -41.99 2.74 57.42
CA SER A 86 -41.52 1.38 57.72
C SER A 86 -42.53 0.36 57.18
N ILE A 87 -42.08 -0.56 56.32
CA ILE A 87 -42.91 -1.59 55.69
C ILE A 87 -42.50 -2.96 56.23
N SER A 88 -43.47 -3.71 56.74
CA SER A 88 -43.26 -5.02 57.37
C SER A 88 -44.30 -6.03 56.85
N GLY A 89 -43.99 -7.33 56.87
CA GLY A 89 -44.86 -8.38 56.34
C GLY A 89 -44.44 -8.85 54.94
N ASP A 90 -45.35 -9.52 54.25
CA ASP A 90 -45.10 -10.11 52.93
C ASP A 90 -45.18 -9.03 51.85
N PHE A 91 -44.02 -8.54 51.42
CA PHE A 91 -43.83 -7.45 50.47
C PHE A 91 -42.79 -7.86 49.42
N PRO A 92 -43.18 -8.69 48.43
CA PRO A 92 -42.24 -9.35 47.51
C PRO A 92 -41.62 -8.42 46.46
N HIS A 93 -42.24 -7.27 46.16
CA HIS A 93 -41.68 -6.27 45.25
C HIS A 93 -42.38 -4.90 45.41
N LEU A 94 -41.72 -3.86 44.88
CA LEU A 94 -42.27 -2.53 44.66
C LEU A 94 -42.31 -2.30 43.15
N ARG A 95 -43.30 -1.59 42.61
CA ARG A 95 -43.36 -1.35 41.15
C ARG A 95 -43.87 0.04 40.84
N ASN A 96 -43.02 0.88 40.25
CA ASN A 96 -43.37 2.19 39.72
C ASN A 96 -43.63 2.10 38.21
N ASP A 97 -44.90 2.07 37.80
CA ASP A 97 -45.28 2.23 36.40
C ASP A 97 -45.36 3.74 36.03
N TYR A 98 -46.30 4.16 35.19
CA TYR A 98 -46.44 5.57 34.79
C TYR A 98 -47.31 6.36 35.77
N ASN A 99 -46.87 7.58 36.11
CA ASN A 99 -47.57 8.51 37.00
C ASN A 99 -47.77 7.96 38.43
N THR A 100 -46.68 7.66 39.14
CA THR A 100 -46.73 7.29 40.56
C THR A 100 -46.23 8.44 41.45
N ASP A 101 -46.01 8.16 42.74
CA ASP A 101 -45.33 9.08 43.66
C ASP A 101 -43.80 8.90 43.65
N SER A 102 -43.20 8.34 42.58
CA SER A 102 -41.78 7.99 42.51
C SER A 102 -40.83 9.12 42.89
N GLU A 103 -41.07 10.37 42.45
CA GLU A 103 -40.25 11.53 42.81
C GLU A 103 -40.41 12.00 44.27
N LYS A 104 -41.43 11.50 44.98
CA LYS A 104 -41.61 11.74 46.41
C LYS A 104 -40.70 10.88 47.26
N LEU A 105 -40.17 9.77 46.75
CA LEU A 105 -39.18 8.95 47.46
C LEU A 105 -37.83 9.68 47.47
N LEU A 106 -37.29 9.90 48.67
CA LEU A 106 -36.00 10.57 48.86
C LEU A 106 -34.87 9.59 49.21
N THR A 107 -35.14 8.61 50.07
CA THR A 107 -34.09 7.71 50.53
C THR A 107 -34.59 6.29 50.80
N VAL A 108 -33.73 5.31 50.57
CA VAL A 108 -33.81 3.98 51.20
C VAL A 108 -32.88 3.98 52.41
N GLU A 109 -33.45 3.84 53.61
CA GLU A 109 -32.71 3.86 54.88
C GLU A 109 -32.35 2.46 55.38
N GLN A 110 -33.14 1.45 55.01
CA GLN A 110 -32.90 0.05 55.37
C GLN A 110 -33.62 -0.87 54.37
N TRP A 111 -32.96 -1.92 53.88
CA TRP A 111 -33.57 -2.92 52.99
C TRP A 111 -34.41 -3.94 53.75
N GLY A 112 -34.03 -4.27 54.98
CA GLY A 112 -34.67 -5.27 55.82
C GLY A 112 -34.35 -6.71 55.39
N ASN A 113 -35.16 -7.67 55.83
CA ASN A 113 -34.99 -9.09 55.49
C ASN A 113 -36.16 -9.66 54.64
N GLN A 114 -36.81 -8.78 53.87
CA GLN A 114 -37.78 -9.13 52.85
C GLN A 114 -37.06 -9.89 51.73
N VAL A 115 -37.61 -11.04 51.35
CA VAL A 115 -37.13 -11.78 50.18
C VAL A 115 -37.82 -11.20 48.96
N TRP A 116 -37.06 -10.53 48.11
CA TRP A 116 -37.58 -9.90 46.91
C TRP A 116 -37.79 -10.95 45.83
N GLU A 117 -38.99 -10.98 45.23
CA GLU A 117 -39.33 -11.88 44.11
C GLU A 117 -39.07 -11.21 42.75
N SER A 118 -39.10 -9.88 42.69
CA SER A 118 -38.78 -9.09 41.49
C SER A 118 -38.30 -7.69 41.87
N MET A 119 -37.41 -7.12 41.06
CA MET A 119 -37.01 -5.72 41.15
C MET A 119 -37.40 -4.90 39.91
N GLU A 120 -38.22 -5.49 39.03
CA GLU A 120 -38.70 -4.84 37.81
C GLU A 120 -39.38 -3.51 38.15
N LYS A 121 -38.79 -2.40 37.68
CA LYS A 121 -39.26 -1.02 37.87
C LYS A 121 -39.46 -0.61 39.34
N SER A 122 -38.78 -1.23 40.30
CA SER A 122 -38.98 -0.89 41.71
C SER A 122 -38.66 0.57 42.04
N PHE A 123 -37.58 1.13 41.51
CA PHE A 123 -37.20 2.54 41.73
C PHE A 123 -37.18 3.35 40.43
N TYR A 124 -38.03 2.95 39.49
CA TYR A 124 -38.20 3.63 38.21
C TYR A 124 -38.75 5.06 38.41
N TYR A 125 -38.11 6.06 37.79
CA TYR A 125 -38.37 7.50 37.96
C TYR A 125 -38.23 8.03 39.40
N CYS A 126 -37.54 7.32 40.30
CA CYS A 126 -37.23 7.82 41.64
C CYS A 126 -36.05 8.82 41.59
N SER A 127 -36.22 9.94 40.87
CA SER A 127 -35.15 10.89 40.54
C SER A 127 -34.50 11.58 41.75
N ASN A 128 -35.20 11.66 42.88
CA ASN A 128 -34.70 12.26 44.12
C ASN A 128 -34.07 11.24 45.08
N MET A 129 -34.04 9.95 44.71
CA MET A 129 -33.68 8.86 45.61
C MET A 129 -32.16 8.69 45.75
N ILE A 130 -31.70 8.51 47.00
CA ILE A 130 -30.37 8.01 47.37
C ILE A 130 -30.49 6.79 48.30
N VAL A 131 -29.46 5.94 48.40
CA VAL A 131 -29.47 4.80 49.34
C VAL A 131 -28.52 5.09 50.51
N ASN A 132 -29.10 5.27 51.70
CA ASN A 132 -28.36 5.42 52.97
C ASN A 132 -28.21 4.09 53.70
N ALA A 133 -28.92 3.06 53.25
CA ALA A 133 -28.96 1.74 53.86
C ALA A 133 -27.57 1.10 53.94
N SER A 134 -27.24 0.52 55.10
CA SER A 134 -26.00 -0.23 55.31
C SER A 134 -26.16 -1.73 55.10
N ASP A 135 -27.40 -2.22 55.06
CA ASP A 135 -27.74 -3.60 54.71
C ASP A 135 -27.94 -3.74 53.18
N ALA A 136 -28.06 -4.99 52.71
CA ALA A 136 -28.30 -5.30 51.30
C ALA A 136 -29.65 -6.04 51.16
N PRO A 137 -30.39 -5.88 50.05
CA PRO A 137 -31.62 -6.61 49.81
C PRO A 137 -31.37 -8.12 49.64
N ASP A 138 -32.30 -8.95 50.13
CA ASP A 138 -32.29 -10.38 49.81
C ASP A 138 -32.89 -10.60 48.41
N LEU A 139 -32.00 -10.71 47.43
CA LEU A 139 -32.30 -10.88 46.01
C LEU A 139 -32.35 -12.34 45.57
N THR A 140 -32.37 -13.31 46.50
CA THR A 140 -32.21 -14.73 46.17
C THR A 140 -33.31 -15.31 45.28
N GLN A 141 -34.47 -14.64 45.14
CA GLN A 141 -35.55 -15.02 44.22
C GLN A 141 -35.71 -14.08 43.03
N VAL A 142 -34.90 -13.02 42.92
CA VAL A 142 -35.00 -12.05 41.82
C VAL A 142 -34.32 -12.61 40.58
N THR A 143 -35.08 -12.76 39.49
CA THR A 143 -34.55 -13.08 38.15
C THR A 143 -34.64 -11.90 37.19
N ASN A 144 -35.40 -10.85 37.53
CA ASN A 144 -35.69 -9.70 36.67
C ASN A 144 -35.43 -8.39 37.44
N MET A 145 -34.48 -7.60 36.94
CA MET A 145 -34.11 -6.26 37.44
C MET A 145 -34.37 -5.17 36.39
N ASN A 146 -35.16 -5.47 35.35
CA ASN A 146 -35.41 -4.55 34.26
C ASN A 146 -35.89 -3.19 34.79
N SER A 147 -35.20 -2.13 34.35
CA SER A 147 -35.51 -0.74 34.72
C SER A 147 -35.57 -0.47 36.24
N MET A 148 -34.92 -1.27 37.09
CA MET A 148 -35.00 -1.12 38.55
C MET A 148 -34.67 0.31 39.01
N PHE A 149 -33.61 0.92 38.47
CA PHE A 149 -33.17 2.29 38.75
C PHE A 149 -33.29 3.23 37.56
N GLY A 150 -34.11 2.89 36.57
CA GLY A 150 -34.28 3.73 35.39
C GLY A 150 -34.79 5.13 35.78
N TYR A 151 -34.08 6.17 35.37
CA TYR A 151 -34.28 7.59 35.68
C TYR A 151 -34.17 7.93 37.18
N ALA A 152 -33.52 7.08 37.98
CA ALA A 152 -33.12 7.39 39.35
C ALA A 152 -31.85 8.25 39.36
N LYS A 153 -31.97 9.51 38.91
CA LYS A 153 -30.85 10.41 38.59
C LYS A 153 -29.76 10.56 39.64
N LEU A 154 -30.09 10.44 40.92
CA LEU A 154 -29.19 10.66 42.06
C LEU A 154 -28.63 9.36 42.68
N ILE A 155 -28.91 8.20 42.11
CA ILE A 155 -28.35 6.94 42.62
C ILE A 155 -26.84 6.90 42.35
N ASP A 156 -26.07 6.68 43.41
CA ASP A 156 -24.60 6.51 43.34
C ASP A 156 -24.07 5.77 44.59
N SER A 157 -24.94 4.98 45.23
CA SER A 157 -24.58 4.27 46.45
C SER A 157 -23.87 2.97 46.11
N ASN A 158 -22.85 2.59 46.87
CA ASN A 158 -22.14 1.33 46.65
C ASN A 158 -23.10 0.14 46.82
N ILE A 159 -23.26 -0.63 45.75
CA ILE A 159 -24.10 -1.82 45.65
C ILE A 159 -23.32 -3.08 45.21
N ASP A 160 -21.99 -3.02 45.22
CA ASP A 160 -21.11 -4.12 44.79
C ASP A 160 -21.31 -5.39 45.64
N ASN A 161 -21.79 -5.22 46.88
CA ASN A 161 -22.07 -6.34 47.79
C ASN A 161 -23.43 -7.04 47.56
N TRP A 162 -24.20 -6.65 46.54
CA TRP A 162 -25.50 -7.24 46.24
C TRP A 162 -25.35 -8.59 45.54
N ASN A 163 -26.12 -9.59 45.96
CA ASN A 163 -26.11 -10.90 45.32
C ASN A 163 -27.06 -10.91 44.12
N VAL A 164 -26.50 -10.78 42.90
CA VAL A 164 -27.25 -10.79 41.63
C VAL A 164 -27.17 -12.12 40.88
N SER A 165 -26.63 -13.19 41.48
CA SER A 165 -26.27 -14.43 40.77
C SER A 165 -27.44 -15.19 40.11
N ASN A 166 -28.69 -14.87 40.47
CA ASN A 166 -29.90 -15.49 39.89
C ASN A 166 -30.58 -14.63 38.82
N VAL A 167 -30.08 -13.42 38.59
CA VAL A 167 -30.66 -12.47 37.64
C VAL A 167 -30.36 -12.91 36.22
N THR A 168 -31.39 -12.89 35.36
CA THR A 168 -31.27 -13.23 33.93
C THR A 168 -31.55 -12.03 33.02
N GLU A 169 -32.19 -10.98 33.55
CA GLU A 169 -32.70 -9.81 32.83
C GLU A 169 -32.31 -8.53 33.58
N MET A 170 -31.45 -7.72 32.97
CA MET A 170 -30.92 -6.45 33.51
C MET A 170 -31.14 -5.27 32.55
N SER A 171 -31.95 -5.43 31.50
CA SER A 171 -32.10 -4.39 30.50
C SER A 171 -32.62 -3.09 31.13
N ARG A 172 -32.01 -1.97 30.72
CA ARG A 172 -32.34 -0.61 31.17
C ARG A 172 -32.25 -0.37 32.68
N MET A 173 -31.56 -1.23 33.43
CA MET A 173 -31.51 -1.16 34.90
C MET A 173 -31.10 0.23 35.42
N PHE A 174 -30.11 0.86 34.80
CA PHE A 174 -29.56 2.18 35.15
C PHE A 174 -29.80 3.24 34.07
N VAL A 175 -30.78 3.04 33.18
CA VAL A 175 -31.07 4.03 32.12
C VAL A 175 -31.30 5.42 32.74
N GLY A 176 -30.62 6.47 32.29
CA GLY A 176 -30.80 7.83 32.83
C GLY A 176 -30.39 8.03 34.29
N ALA A 177 -29.56 7.14 34.85
CA ALA A 177 -28.98 7.28 36.19
C ALA A 177 -27.76 8.23 36.14
N GLU A 178 -28.01 9.52 35.92
CA GLU A 178 -27.00 10.55 35.59
C GLU A 178 -25.76 10.57 36.51
N THR A 179 -25.90 10.30 37.82
CA THR A 179 -24.77 10.31 38.77
C THR A 179 -24.11 8.96 39.03
N PHE A 180 -24.64 7.87 38.50
CA PHE A 180 -24.22 6.51 38.89
C PHE A 180 -22.84 6.17 38.31
N ASN A 181 -21.86 5.90 39.17
CA ASN A 181 -20.49 5.55 38.75
C ASN A 181 -19.80 4.59 39.73
N GLN A 182 -20.51 3.55 40.16
CA GLN A 182 -19.99 2.61 41.15
C GLN A 182 -19.26 1.43 40.50
N ASP A 183 -18.26 0.91 41.19
CA ASP A 183 -17.61 -0.38 40.88
C ASP A 183 -18.62 -1.52 41.09
N LEU A 184 -18.78 -2.38 40.08
CA LEU A 184 -19.68 -3.53 40.08
C LEU A 184 -18.93 -4.84 39.76
N ASN A 185 -17.61 -4.83 39.87
CA ASN A 185 -16.76 -5.91 39.40
C ASN A 185 -16.95 -7.21 40.22
N SER A 186 -17.55 -7.15 41.41
CA SER A 186 -17.87 -8.32 42.24
C SER A 186 -19.19 -9.01 41.87
N TRP A 187 -19.98 -8.45 40.95
CA TRP A 187 -21.27 -9.03 40.56
C TRP A 187 -21.11 -10.30 39.72
N ASP A 188 -21.79 -11.38 40.14
CA ASP A 188 -21.94 -12.59 39.33
C ASP A 188 -23.07 -12.41 38.31
N VAL A 189 -22.72 -11.96 37.10
CA VAL A 189 -23.66 -11.79 35.98
C VAL A 189 -23.72 -13.00 35.04
N SER A 190 -23.13 -14.15 35.42
CA SER A 190 -22.99 -15.33 34.55
C SER A 190 -24.30 -16.00 34.11
N ASN A 191 -25.44 -15.58 34.66
CA ASN A 191 -26.78 -16.03 34.28
C ASN A 191 -27.58 -15.01 33.46
N VAL A 192 -27.05 -13.80 33.27
CA VAL A 192 -27.71 -12.75 32.51
C VAL A 192 -27.68 -13.09 31.02
N THR A 193 -28.85 -12.96 30.38
CA THR A 193 -29.01 -13.16 28.93
C THR A 193 -29.41 -11.86 28.21
N LEU A 194 -29.99 -10.89 28.93
CA LEU A 194 -30.50 -9.63 28.39
C LEU A 194 -29.93 -8.45 29.20
N MET A 195 -29.13 -7.60 28.54
CA MET A 195 -28.50 -6.39 29.11
C MET A 195 -28.75 -5.12 28.27
N GLU A 196 -29.70 -5.15 27.33
CA GLU A 196 -30.01 -4.05 26.42
C GLU A 196 -30.20 -2.72 27.20
N GLY A 197 -29.44 -1.70 26.80
CA GLY A 197 -29.56 -0.35 27.36
C GLY A 197 -29.29 -0.25 28.85
N MET A 198 -28.54 -1.17 29.47
CA MET A 198 -28.34 -1.20 30.93
C MET A 198 -27.87 0.15 31.49
N PHE A 199 -26.96 0.84 30.81
CA PHE A 199 -26.39 2.14 31.20
C PHE A 199 -26.72 3.29 30.22
N LEU A 200 -27.73 3.12 29.36
CA LEU A 200 -28.17 4.14 28.41
C LEU A 200 -28.43 5.50 29.09
N ASN A 201 -27.73 6.55 28.67
CA ASN A 201 -27.76 7.90 29.28
C ASN A 201 -27.41 7.94 30.78
N ALA A 202 -26.57 7.01 31.25
CA ALA A 202 -25.93 7.12 32.57
C ALA A 202 -24.67 7.98 32.44
N ASP A 203 -24.85 9.31 32.31
CA ASP A 203 -23.81 10.27 31.91
C ASP A 203 -22.46 10.09 32.62
N SER A 204 -22.46 9.79 33.92
CA SER A 204 -21.24 9.66 34.74
C SER A 204 -20.64 8.26 34.77
N PHE A 205 -21.29 7.26 34.17
CA PHE A 205 -20.92 5.86 34.36
C PHE A 205 -19.60 5.53 33.65
N ASN A 206 -18.62 5.11 34.45
CA ASN A 206 -17.32 4.57 34.08
C ASN A 206 -16.85 3.58 35.16
N GLY A 207 -17.80 2.89 35.80
CA GLY A 207 -17.53 1.96 36.89
C GLY A 207 -16.93 0.65 36.39
N ASN A 208 -16.04 0.03 37.18
CA ASN A 208 -15.37 -1.20 36.80
C ASN A 208 -16.36 -2.38 36.67
N ILE A 209 -16.32 -3.05 35.52
CA ILE A 209 -17.11 -4.23 35.15
C ILE A 209 -16.28 -5.28 34.40
N SER A 210 -14.95 -5.20 34.49
CA SER A 210 -14.03 -5.97 33.64
C SER A 210 -14.13 -7.49 33.85
N ASN A 211 -14.45 -7.95 35.06
CA ASN A 211 -14.55 -9.39 35.41
C ASN A 211 -15.92 -10.01 35.12
N TRP A 212 -16.84 -9.28 34.48
CA TRP A 212 -18.15 -9.80 34.18
C TRP A 212 -18.09 -10.97 33.19
N ASN A 213 -18.72 -12.09 33.56
CA ASN A 213 -18.94 -13.19 32.62
C ASN A 213 -20.21 -12.93 31.81
N VAL A 214 -20.04 -12.41 30.60
CA VAL A 214 -21.13 -12.09 29.66
C VAL A 214 -21.41 -13.18 28.64
N SER A 215 -20.84 -14.39 28.80
CA SER A 215 -20.88 -15.47 27.79
C SER A 215 -22.27 -16.00 27.41
N LYS A 216 -23.34 -15.57 28.10
CA LYS A 216 -24.74 -15.94 27.81
C LYS A 216 -25.57 -14.78 27.28
N VAL A 217 -25.02 -13.57 27.20
CA VAL A 217 -25.71 -12.38 26.69
C VAL A 217 -25.90 -12.53 25.19
N THR A 218 -27.11 -12.22 24.71
CA THR A 218 -27.44 -12.31 23.28
C THR A 218 -27.63 -10.96 22.60
N THR A 219 -27.83 -9.88 23.36
CA THR A 219 -27.92 -8.51 22.86
C THR A 219 -27.27 -7.56 23.85
N MET A 220 -26.42 -6.66 23.33
CA MET A 220 -25.80 -5.56 24.06
C MET A 220 -26.20 -4.21 23.46
N ALA A 221 -27.27 -4.20 22.66
CA ALA A 221 -27.74 -3.00 22.00
C ALA A 221 -27.98 -1.87 23.00
N ASN A 222 -27.59 -0.66 22.62
CA ASN A 222 -27.75 0.58 23.37
C ASN A 222 -27.06 0.62 24.75
N MET A 223 -26.19 -0.33 25.10
CA MET A 223 -25.75 -0.53 26.49
C MET A 223 -25.07 0.70 27.11
N PHE A 224 -24.19 1.38 26.37
CA PHE A 224 -23.36 2.50 26.85
C PHE A 224 -23.62 3.82 26.13
N ILE A 225 -24.80 3.99 25.54
CA ILE A 225 -25.13 5.23 24.83
C ILE A 225 -25.00 6.45 25.74
N SER A 226 -24.29 7.49 25.28
CA SER A 226 -24.10 8.77 25.97
C SER A 226 -23.57 8.61 27.40
N THR A 227 -22.58 7.72 27.59
CA THR A 227 -21.91 7.50 28.87
C THR A 227 -20.46 8.02 28.87
N ALA A 228 -19.87 8.18 30.05
CA ALA A 228 -18.44 8.44 30.21
C ALA A 228 -17.58 7.15 30.18
N PHE A 229 -18.14 6.04 29.71
CA PHE A 229 -17.57 4.71 29.87
C PHE A 229 -16.28 4.54 29.05
N ASN A 230 -15.23 4.03 29.71
CA ASN A 230 -13.92 3.74 29.12
C ASN A 230 -13.15 2.72 30.00
N GLN A 231 -13.84 1.72 30.56
CA GLN A 231 -13.19 0.64 31.31
C GLN A 231 -12.84 -0.53 30.41
N ASP A 232 -11.75 -1.23 30.72
CA ASP A 232 -11.30 -2.41 29.98
C ASP A 232 -12.36 -3.53 30.02
N ILE A 233 -12.79 -3.94 28.84
CA ILE A 233 -13.75 -5.03 28.59
C ILE A 233 -13.24 -5.97 27.48
N GLY A 234 -11.96 -5.91 27.11
CA GLY A 234 -11.38 -6.76 26.07
C GLY A 234 -11.50 -8.25 26.39
N ASN A 235 -11.49 -8.59 27.68
CA ASN A 235 -11.61 -9.96 28.19
C ASN A 235 -13.04 -10.55 28.16
N TRP A 236 -14.05 -9.81 27.69
CA TRP A 236 -15.42 -10.31 27.63
C TRP A 236 -15.63 -11.36 26.53
N ASP A 237 -16.28 -12.47 26.88
CA ASP A 237 -16.75 -13.47 25.91
C ASP A 237 -18.08 -13.01 25.29
N VAL A 238 -17.99 -12.32 24.15
CA VAL A 238 -19.15 -11.82 23.39
C VAL A 238 -19.64 -12.77 22.28
N GLY A 239 -19.09 -14.00 22.19
CA GLY A 239 -19.34 -14.92 21.08
C GLY A 239 -20.78 -15.45 20.94
N ASN A 240 -21.72 -15.02 21.80
CA ASN A 240 -23.16 -15.31 21.69
C ASN A 240 -24.02 -14.06 21.42
N VAL A 241 -23.42 -12.87 21.31
CA VAL A 241 -24.13 -11.63 20.99
C VAL A 241 -24.49 -11.62 19.50
N GLU A 242 -25.76 -11.36 19.19
CA GLU A 242 -26.30 -11.29 17.82
C GLU A 242 -26.56 -9.84 17.36
N ASP A 243 -26.59 -8.89 18.31
CA ASP A 243 -27.03 -7.50 18.14
C ASP A 243 -26.20 -6.56 19.04
N MET A 244 -25.48 -5.64 18.40
CA MET A 244 -24.61 -4.62 19.00
C MET A 244 -25.02 -3.19 18.58
N GLU A 245 -26.26 -2.99 18.10
CA GLU A 245 -26.77 -1.67 17.67
C GLU A 245 -26.53 -0.61 18.76
N ASP A 246 -25.91 0.51 18.38
CA ASP A 246 -25.63 1.66 19.23
C ASP A 246 -24.90 1.35 20.55
N MET A 247 -24.13 0.26 20.65
CA MET A 247 -23.56 -0.15 21.94
C MET A 247 -22.75 0.96 22.63
N PHE A 248 -21.95 1.72 21.87
CA PHE A 248 -21.10 2.82 22.35
C PHE A 248 -21.47 4.20 21.75
N ASN A 249 -22.69 4.36 21.22
CA ASN A 249 -23.11 5.61 20.59
C ASN A 249 -23.01 6.81 21.58
N GLY A 250 -22.23 7.85 21.27
CA GLY A 250 -21.99 9.01 22.13
C GLY A 250 -21.10 8.74 23.35
N ALA A 251 -20.51 7.54 23.47
CA ALA A 251 -19.49 7.23 24.47
C ALA A 251 -18.13 7.85 24.07
N ASN A 252 -18.10 9.19 24.06
CA ASN A 252 -17.03 10.01 23.51
C ASN A 252 -15.61 9.67 24.00
N SER A 253 -15.48 9.13 25.21
CA SER A 253 -14.18 8.76 25.81
C SER A 253 -13.77 7.31 25.60
N PHE A 254 -14.65 6.47 25.05
CA PHE A 254 -14.40 5.05 24.88
C PHE A 254 -13.29 4.81 23.83
N ASN A 255 -12.23 4.13 24.23
CA ASN A 255 -11.11 3.75 23.36
C ASN A 255 -10.33 2.55 23.92
N GLN A 256 -11.04 1.54 24.43
CA GLN A 256 -10.43 0.32 24.98
C GLN A 256 -10.26 -0.76 23.93
N ASP A 257 -9.22 -1.57 24.06
CA ASP A 257 -8.94 -2.68 23.15
C ASP A 257 -10.04 -3.75 23.23
N ILE A 258 -10.65 -4.00 22.08
CA ILE A 258 -11.71 -4.99 21.85
C ILE A 258 -11.43 -5.81 20.58
N GLY A 259 -10.21 -5.76 20.03
CA GLY A 259 -9.84 -6.45 18.79
C GLY A 259 -9.96 -7.97 18.91
N THR A 260 -9.85 -8.52 20.13
CA THR A 260 -9.93 -9.95 20.44
C THR A 260 -11.36 -10.51 20.53
N TRP A 261 -12.38 -9.67 20.38
CA TRP A 261 -13.77 -10.12 20.47
C TRP A 261 -14.18 -11.04 19.31
N ASP A 262 -14.89 -12.12 19.64
CA ASP A 262 -15.57 -12.97 18.65
C ASP A 262 -16.93 -12.36 18.30
N VAL A 263 -16.99 -11.60 17.21
CA VAL A 263 -18.22 -10.97 16.68
C VAL A 263 -18.90 -11.79 15.57
N SER A 264 -18.48 -13.03 15.34
CA SER A 264 -18.92 -13.87 14.20
C SER A 264 -20.41 -14.20 14.14
N LYS A 265 -21.18 -13.88 15.20
CA LYS A 265 -22.65 -14.05 15.24
C LYS A 265 -23.43 -12.75 15.14
N VAL A 266 -22.76 -11.60 15.15
CA VAL A 266 -23.41 -10.30 15.10
C VAL A 266 -23.99 -10.07 13.70
N THR A 267 -25.24 -9.63 13.66
CA THR A 267 -25.96 -9.34 12.41
C THR A 267 -26.26 -7.85 12.24
N ASP A 268 -26.19 -7.07 13.32
CA ASP A 268 -26.47 -5.64 13.36
C ASP A 268 -25.39 -4.92 14.18
N MET A 269 -24.68 -4.01 13.52
CA MET A 269 -23.65 -3.12 14.09
C MET A 269 -23.99 -1.64 13.84
N GLY A 270 -25.25 -1.33 13.51
CA GLY A 270 -25.69 0.03 13.24
C GLY A 270 -25.36 0.96 14.41
N GLY A 271 -24.73 2.10 14.13
CA GLY A 271 -24.43 3.12 15.14
C GLY A 271 -23.48 2.70 16.27
N MET A 272 -22.82 1.52 16.19
CA MET A 272 -22.08 0.94 17.32
C MET A 272 -21.09 1.91 17.97
N PHE A 273 -20.37 2.71 17.17
CA PHE A 273 -19.42 3.74 17.59
C PHE A 273 -19.81 5.16 17.12
N GLU A 274 -21.10 5.40 16.82
CA GLU A 274 -21.55 6.74 16.43
C GLU A 274 -21.22 7.76 17.54
N GLU A 275 -20.68 8.93 17.22
CA GLU A 275 -20.20 9.95 18.17
C GLU A 275 -19.15 9.44 19.21
N ALA A 276 -18.55 8.26 19.03
CA ALA A 276 -17.45 7.77 19.87
C ALA A 276 -16.12 8.43 19.46
N THR A 277 -16.03 9.75 19.65
CA THR A 277 -15.00 10.61 19.07
C THR A 277 -13.54 10.21 19.35
N SER A 278 -13.27 9.49 20.45
CA SER A 278 -11.92 9.02 20.81
C SER A 278 -11.58 7.61 20.30
N PHE A 279 -12.56 6.85 19.79
CA PHE A 279 -12.38 5.46 19.42
C PHE A 279 -11.47 5.32 18.18
N ASN A 280 -10.39 4.54 18.32
CA ASN A 280 -9.43 4.25 17.25
C ASN A 280 -8.63 2.96 17.53
N GLN A 281 -9.29 1.91 18.03
CA GLN A 281 -8.65 0.62 18.34
C GLN A 281 -8.72 -0.35 17.15
N ASP A 282 -7.71 -1.22 17.04
CA ASP A 282 -7.63 -2.22 15.97
C ASP A 282 -8.74 -3.26 16.12
N ILE A 283 -9.53 -3.37 15.06
CA ILE A 283 -10.66 -4.31 14.92
C ILE A 283 -10.61 -5.01 13.55
N GLY A 284 -9.47 -4.95 12.86
CA GLY A 284 -9.29 -5.54 11.53
C GLY A 284 -9.45 -7.07 11.51
N SER A 285 -9.24 -7.72 12.66
CA SER A 285 -9.38 -9.18 12.85
C SER A 285 -10.81 -9.68 13.05
N TRP A 286 -11.81 -8.79 13.15
CA TRP A 286 -13.19 -9.18 13.38
C TRP A 286 -13.81 -9.95 12.20
N ASP A 287 -14.51 -11.04 12.50
CA ASP A 287 -15.35 -11.74 11.52
C ASP A 287 -16.72 -11.06 11.43
N VAL A 288 -16.85 -10.15 10.46
CA VAL A 288 -18.10 -9.41 10.18
C VAL A 288 -18.96 -10.07 9.09
N SER A 289 -18.66 -11.30 8.69
CA SER A 289 -19.27 -11.95 7.52
C SER A 289 -20.79 -12.15 7.62
N LEU A 290 -21.40 -12.07 8.81
CA LEU A 290 -22.85 -12.18 9.00
C LEU A 290 -23.57 -10.82 9.18
N VAL A 291 -22.82 -9.72 9.22
CA VAL A 291 -23.38 -8.38 9.45
C VAL A 291 -24.19 -7.92 8.24
N GLN A 292 -25.40 -7.41 8.49
CA GLN A 292 -26.33 -6.92 7.46
C GLN A 292 -26.50 -5.41 7.49
N ASP A 293 -26.33 -4.78 8.65
CA ASP A 293 -26.44 -3.33 8.83
C ASP A 293 -25.17 -2.80 9.52
N MET A 294 -24.47 -1.89 8.83
CA MET A 294 -23.30 -1.13 9.33
C MET A 294 -23.55 0.38 9.25
N SER A 295 -24.80 0.79 9.05
CA SER A 295 -25.12 2.21 8.90
C SER A 295 -24.81 2.98 10.19
N GLY A 296 -24.15 4.13 10.07
CA GLY A 296 -23.72 4.93 11.22
C GLY A 296 -22.64 4.30 12.10
N MET A 297 -22.09 3.12 11.78
CA MET A 297 -21.18 2.39 12.69
C MET A 297 -20.04 3.25 13.24
N PHE A 298 -19.45 4.13 12.43
CA PHE A 298 -18.39 5.08 12.80
C PHE A 298 -18.79 6.54 12.55
N ALA A 299 -20.08 6.84 12.48
CA ALA A 299 -20.52 8.22 12.26
C ALA A 299 -20.00 9.12 13.40
N ASP A 300 -19.36 10.25 13.10
CA ASP A 300 -18.72 11.16 14.05
C ASP A 300 -17.68 10.49 14.99
N ALA A 301 -17.16 9.31 14.63
CA ALA A 301 -15.98 8.70 15.26
C ALA A 301 -14.71 9.38 14.70
N ILE A 302 -14.53 10.66 15.04
CA ILE A 302 -13.55 11.58 14.42
C ILE A 302 -12.12 11.01 14.36
N SER A 303 -11.72 10.24 15.37
CA SER A 303 -10.36 9.69 15.49
C SER A 303 -10.16 8.35 14.75
N PHE A 304 -11.23 7.70 14.29
CA PHE A 304 -11.16 6.34 13.75
C PHE A 304 -10.46 6.32 12.39
N ASN A 305 -9.39 5.53 12.28
CA ASN A 305 -8.63 5.31 11.05
C ASN A 305 -7.85 3.98 11.07
N GLN A 306 -8.48 2.90 11.54
CA GLN A 306 -7.85 1.57 11.61
C GLN A 306 -8.14 0.72 10.38
N ASP A 307 -7.21 -0.16 10.01
CA ASP A 307 -7.32 -1.01 8.82
C ASP A 307 -8.43 -2.05 8.99
N ILE A 308 -9.40 -1.97 8.08
CA ILE A 308 -10.57 -2.86 7.98
C ILE A 308 -10.73 -3.39 6.55
N GLY A 309 -9.70 -3.25 5.71
CA GLY A 309 -9.73 -3.71 4.31
C GLY A 309 -9.98 -5.21 4.19
N ASN A 310 -9.61 -6.00 5.21
CA ASN A 310 -9.77 -7.46 5.21
C ASN A 310 -11.17 -7.96 5.60
N TRP A 311 -12.10 -7.07 5.95
CA TRP A 311 -13.46 -7.45 6.33
C TRP A 311 -14.26 -8.05 5.16
N ASP A 312 -14.97 -9.15 5.42
CA ASP A 312 -15.98 -9.70 4.50
C ASP A 312 -17.30 -8.96 4.67
N VAL A 313 -17.51 -7.93 3.84
CA VAL A 313 -18.75 -7.13 3.83
C VAL A 313 -19.80 -7.65 2.84
N SER A 314 -19.62 -8.85 2.27
CA SER A 314 -20.48 -9.35 1.19
C SER A 314 -21.94 -9.55 1.60
N ASN A 315 -22.26 -9.68 2.89
CA ASN A 315 -23.64 -9.78 3.40
C ASN A 315 -24.25 -8.43 3.83
N VAL A 316 -23.50 -7.33 3.75
CA VAL A 316 -23.98 -6.00 4.16
C VAL A 316 -25.00 -5.48 3.16
N ILE A 317 -26.15 -5.05 3.68
CA ILE A 317 -27.28 -4.51 2.92
C ILE A 317 -27.31 -2.97 3.04
N SER A 318 -26.92 -2.43 4.21
CA SER A 318 -26.94 -0.99 4.49
C SER A 318 -25.60 -0.51 5.05
N MET A 319 -25.01 0.48 4.36
CA MET A 319 -23.82 1.25 4.82
C MET A 319 -24.17 2.74 5.02
N GLY A 320 -25.46 3.07 4.94
CA GLY A 320 -25.97 4.43 5.00
C GLY A 320 -27.44 4.51 4.64
N THR A 321 -27.90 5.71 4.30
CA THR A 321 -29.32 5.98 4.03
C THR A 321 -29.83 5.12 2.86
N TYR A 322 -30.82 4.27 3.13
CA TYR A 322 -31.55 3.49 2.12
C TYR A 322 -33.07 3.54 2.37
N LEU A 323 -33.86 3.51 1.30
CA LEU A 323 -35.32 3.57 1.36
C LEU A 323 -35.93 2.16 1.31
N ASP A 324 -36.92 1.90 2.15
CA ASP A 324 -37.71 0.66 2.07
C ASP A 324 -38.74 0.69 0.92
N GLU A 325 -39.47 -0.41 0.73
CA GLU A 325 -40.52 -0.52 -0.30
C GLU A 325 -41.63 0.54 -0.18
N MET A 326 -41.75 1.20 0.97
CA MET A 326 -42.73 2.25 1.25
C MET A 326 -42.13 3.67 1.11
N GLY A 327 -40.83 3.77 0.80
CA GLY A 327 -40.12 5.03 0.65
C GLY A 327 -39.74 5.69 1.98
N PHE A 328 -39.68 4.93 3.08
CA PHE A 328 -39.17 5.41 4.36
C PHE A 328 -37.67 5.07 4.49
N PRO A 329 -36.84 6.00 4.98
CA PRO A 329 -35.45 5.68 5.28
C PRO A 329 -35.39 4.72 6.46
N ARG A 330 -34.57 3.68 6.32
CA ARG A 330 -34.31 2.67 7.36
C ARG A 330 -33.18 3.07 8.29
N SER A 331 -32.18 3.77 7.75
CA SER A 331 -31.11 4.44 8.46
C SER A 331 -30.93 5.85 7.89
N ILE A 332 -30.33 6.73 8.68
CA ILE A 332 -30.11 8.15 8.34
C ILE A 332 -28.64 8.57 8.37
N SER A 333 -27.76 7.80 9.02
CA SER A 333 -26.33 8.11 9.15
C SER A 333 -25.51 7.18 8.26
N GLY A 334 -24.51 7.74 7.56
CA GLY A 334 -23.54 6.93 6.82
C GLY A 334 -22.53 6.24 7.72
N MET A 335 -21.99 5.10 7.29
CA MET A 335 -21.02 4.31 8.06
C MET A 335 -19.84 5.15 8.58
N PHE A 336 -19.28 6.05 7.76
CA PHE A 336 -18.16 6.94 8.10
C PHE A 336 -18.55 8.42 8.08
N GLU A 337 -19.85 8.74 8.24
CA GLU A 337 -20.31 10.13 8.24
C GLU A 337 -19.62 10.93 9.36
N GLY A 338 -18.76 11.90 9.07
CA GLY A 338 -18.05 12.69 10.08
C GLY A 338 -16.79 12.03 10.67
N ALA A 339 -16.43 10.82 10.21
CA ALA A 339 -15.18 10.15 10.58
C ALA A 339 -13.97 10.82 9.88
N ALA A 340 -13.64 12.04 10.33
CA ALA A 340 -12.77 12.97 9.59
C ALA A 340 -11.37 12.43 9.30
N ALA A 341 -10.85 11.53 10.14
CA ALA A 341 -9.53 10.91 10.00
C ALA A 341 -9.51 9.66 9.09
N PHE A 342 -10.67 9.08 8.77
CA PHE A 342 -10.75 7.79 8.07
C PHE A 342 -10.25 7.91 6.62
N ASN A 343 -9.25 7.09 6.26
CA ASN A 343 -8.67 7.02 4.91
C ASN A 343 -7.99 5.67 4.63
N GLN A 344 -8.61 4.56 5.06
CA GLN A 344 -8.06 3.22 4.89
C GLN A 344 -8.54 2.55 3.59
N ASN A 345 -7.68 1.71 3.01
CA ASN A 345 -7.97 1.04 1.74
C ASN A 345 -9.08 -0.02 1.90
N ILE A 346 -10.18 0.21 1.20
CA ILE A 346 -11.38 -0.64 1.18
C ILE A 346 -11.80 -0.96 -0.26
N GLY A 347 -10.92 -0.75 -1.24
CA GLY A 347 -11.20 -0.96 -2.66
C GLY A 347 -11.48 -2.43 -3.02
N ASN A 348 -11.06 -3.37 -2.15
CA ASN A 348 -11.25 -4.81 -2.28
C ASN A 348 -12.59 -5.32 -1.72
N TRP A 349 -13.40 -4.48 -1.08
CA TRP A 349 -14.68 -4.88 -0.50
C TRP A 349 -15.71 -5.32 -1.56
N ASP A 350 -16.41 -6.42 -1.29
CA ASP A 350 -17.57 -6.85 -2.07
C ASP A 350 -18.83 -6.11 -1.61
N VAL A 351 -19.14 -4.99 -2.27
CA VAL A 351 -20.33 -4.17 -2.00
C VAL A 351 -21.54 -4.54 -2.87
N SER A 352 -21.51 -5.68 -3.57
CA SER A 352 -22.53 -6.05 -4.56
C SER A 352 -23.94 -6.26 -4.00
N ASN A 353 -24.07 -6.45 -2.68
CA ASN A 353 -25.36 -6.59 -1.99
C ASN A 353 -25.85 -5.29 -1.30
N VAL A 354 -25.06 -4.22 -1.32
CA VAL A 354 -25.39 -2.96 -0.66
C VAL A 354 -26.50 -2.23 -1.44
N LEU A 355 -27.57 -1.85 -0.73
CA LEU A 355 -28.71 -1.14 -1.31
C LEU A 355 -28.67 0.37 -1.06
N GLY A 356 -28.00 0.83 0.00
CA GLY A 356 -27.87 2.26 0.29
C GLY A 356 -26.52 2.66 0.87
N MET A 357 -25.98 3.72 0.27
CA MET A 357 -24.69 4.34 0.57
C MET A 357 -24.84 5.84 0.85
N GLY A 358 -26.07 6.34 1.05
CA GLY A 358 -26.29 7.75 1.36
C GLY A 358 -25.56 8.13 2.66
N GLY A 359 -24.67 9.12 2.56
CA GLY A 359 -23.86 9.61 3.67
C GLY A 359 -22.62 8.78 4.01
N MET A 360 -22.36 7.67 3.30
CA MET A 360 -21.31 6.70 3.69
C MET A 360 -19.96 7.33 4.04
N PHE A 361 -19.53 8.36 3.30
CA PHE A 361 -18.31 9.15 3.52
C PHE A 361 -18.59 10.65 3.69
N ALA A 362 -19.80 11.02 4.10
CA ALA A 362 -20.11 12.43 4.32
C ALA A 362 -19.18 13.01 5.39
N ASP A 363 -18.55 14.15 5.15
CA ASP A 363 -17.62 14.82 6.06
C ASP A 363 -16.42 13.95 6.53
N ALA A 364 -16.15 12.82 5.86
CA ALA A 364 -14.92 12.04 6.00
C ALA A 364 -13.77 12.77 5.27
N THR A 365 -13.32 13.89 5.83
CA THR A 365 -12.49 14.88 5.12
C THR A 365 -11.16 14.37 4.57
N ALA A 366 -10.61 13.29 5.15
CA ALA A 366 -9.36 12.67 4.74
C ALA A 366 -9.52 11.57 3.68
N PHE A 367 -10.73 11.06 3.45
CA PHE A 367 -10.97 9.88 2.61
C PHE A 367 -10.68 10.18 1.13
N ASN A 368 -9.76 9.40 0.53
CA ASN A 368 -9.40 9.47 -0.88
C ASN A 368 -8.80 8.14 -1.41
N GLN A 369 -9.44 7.01 -1.08
CA GLN A 369 -8.98 5.69 -1.54
C GLN A 369 -9.69 5.26 -2.82
N ASP A 370 -8.98 4.51 -3.67
CA ASP A 370 -9.53 3.98 -4.91
C ASP A 370 -10.63 2.94 -4.63
N ILE A 371 -11.84 3.25 -5.12
CA ILE A 371 -13.06 2.43 -5.02
C ILE A 371 -13.69 2.24 -6.42
N SER A 372 -12.92 2.49 -7.49
CA SER A 372 -13.35 2.34 -8.88
C SER A 372 -13.73 0.89 -9.22
N GLY A 373 -13.18 -0.09 -8.49
CA GLY A 373 -13.44 -1.51 -8.65
C GLY A 373 -14.73 -2.04 -8.01
N TRP A 374 -15.45 -1.22 -7.23
CA TRP A 374 -16.67 -1.64 -6.53
C TRP A 374 -17.83 -1.97 -7.48
N ASP A 375 -18.49 -3.11 -7.24
CA ASP A 375 -19.76 -3.45 -7.89
C ASP A 375 -20.92 -2.74 -7.19
N VAL A 376 -21.27 -1.53 -7.66
CA VAL A 376 -22.39 -0.74 -7.14
C VAL A 376 -23.72 -1.01 -7.86
N SER A 377 -23.82 -2.06 -8.67
CA SER A 377 -24.99 -2.31 -9.52
C SER A 377 -26.31 -2.54 -8.77
N SER A 378 -26.24 -2.90 -7.47
CA SER A 378 -27.39 -3.08 -6.59
C SER A 378 -27.82 -1.80 -5.84
N VAL A 379 -26.97 -0.76 -5.85
CA VAL A 379 -27.18 0.44 -5.03
C VAL A 379 -28.37 1.24 -5.54
N GLN A 380 -29.31 1.54 -4.64
CA GLN A 380 -30.54 2.27 -4.94
C GLN A 380 -30.48 3.73 -4.54
N ASN A 381 -29.67 4.07 -3.52
CA ASN A 381 -29.54 5.44 -3.02
C ASN A 381 -28.09 5.76 -2.63
N MET A 382 -27.56 6.85 -3.20
CA MET A 382 -26.23 7.43 -2.91
C MET A 382 -26.33 8.87 -2.38
N GLY A 383 -27.54 9.38 -2.15
CA GLY A 383 -27.80 10.77 -1.79
C GLY A 383 -28.65 10.95 -0.55
N SER A 384 -28.88 12.23 -0.20
CA SER A 384 -29.89 12.61 0.79
C SER A 384 -31.31 12.34 0.28
N VAL A 385 -32.27 12.13 1.19
CA VAL A 385 -33.67 11.80 0.83
C VAL A 385 -34.64 12.89 1.30
N GLU A 386 -35.69 13.16 0.51
CA GLU A 386 -36.77 14.07 0.93
C GLU A 386 -37.65 13.43 2.01
N GLU A 387 -37.87 14.16 3.11
CA GLU A 387 -38.73 13.66 4.17
C GLU A 387 -40.22 13.75 3.77
N PHE A 388 -40.86 12.59 3.60
CA PHE A 388 -42.26 12.47 3.15
C PHE A 388 -43.28 13.16 4.09
N MET A 389 -42.91 13.39 5.36
CA MET A 389 -43.80 13.95 6.39
C MET A 389 -43.57 15.45 6.67
N MET A 390 -42.60 16.10 6.03
CA MET A 390 -42.26 17.51 6.24
C MET A 390 -42.62 18.41 5.05
N PRO A 391 -42.73 19.74 5.26
CA PRO A 391 -42.93 20.66 4.15
C PRO A 391 -41.83 20.51 3.09
N SER A 392 -42.23 20.53 1.81
CA SER A 392 -41.35 20.38 0.65
C SER A 392 -40.04 21.15 0.79
N GLY A 393 -38.91 20.44 0.76
CA GLY A 393 -37.55 21.00 0.84
C GLY A 393 -36.73 20.59 2.06
N PHE A 394 -37.30 19.88 3.04
CA PHE A 394 -36.52 19.27 4.13
C PHE A 394 -35.91 17.94 3.66
N ARG A 395 -34.60 17.77 3.84
CA ARG A 395 -33.82 16.58 3.50
C ARG A 395 -33.31 15.92 4.78
N ILE A 396 -33.24 14.61 4.77
CA ILE A 396 -32.65 13.77 5.83
C ILE A 396 -31.59 12.86 5.20
N GLY A 397 -30.55 12.54 5.98
CA GLY A 397 -29.32 11.92 5.50
C GLY A 397 -28.47 12.88 4.65
N GLN A 398 -27.24 12.46 4.34
CA GLN A 398 -26.27 13.22 3.54
C GLN A 398 -26.02 12.58 2.17
N GLY A 399 -25.36 13.32 1.28
CA GLY A 399 -24.76 12.73 0.08
C GLY A 399 -23.57 11.83 0.41
N MET A 400 -23.36 10.76 -0.36
CA MET A 400 -22.30 9.76 -0.12
C MET A 400 -20.91 10.39 0.14
N PHE A 401 -20.51 11.41 -0.60
CA PHE A 401 -19.22 12.11 -0.47
C PHE A 401 -19.38 13.58 -0.07
N GLN A 402 -20.54 13.94 0.49
CA GLN A 402 -20.82 15.32 0.86
C GLN A 402 -19.76 15.80 1.87
N GLY A 403 -18.97 16.82 1.56
CA GLY A 403 -17.92 17.33 2.46
C GLY A 403 -16.66 16.47 2.56
N ALA A 404 -16.53 15.40 1.77
CA ALA A 404 -15.29 14.64 1.65
C ALA A 404 -14.24 15.43 0.84
N THR A 405 -13.56 16.37 1.50
CA THR A 405 -12.73 17.38 0.84
C THR A 405 -11.46 16.86 0.18
N ALA A 406 -10.97 15.68 0.58
CA ALA A 406 -9.82 15.04 -0.05
C ALA A 406 -10.20 14.10 -1.21
N PHE A 407 -11.49 13.76 -1.35
CA PHE A 407 -11.94 12.75 -2.29
C PHE A 407 -11.80 13.21 -3.74
N ASP A 408 -10.97 12.51 -4.50
CA ASP A 408 -10.66 12.76 -5.91
C ASP A 408 -10.31 11.44 -6.63
N GLN A 409 -11.31 10.61 -6.88
CA GLN A 409 -11.16 9.29 -7.53
C GLN A 409 -12.06 9.16 -8.77
N ASP A 410 -11.65 8.32 -9.72
CA ASP A 410 -12.45 8.01 -10.91
C ASP A 410 -13.57 7.00 -10.58
N LEU A 411 -14.82 7.39 -10.89
CA LEU A 411 -16.03 6.57 -10.70
C LEU A 411 -16.71 6.23 -12.04
N SER A 412 -15.99 6.41 -13.16
CA SER A 412 -16.50 6.21 -14.52
C SER A 412 -16.99 4.79 -14.80
N THR A 413 -16.45 3.79 -14.09
CA THR A 413 -16.74 2.36 -14.23
C THR A 413 -17.98 1.89 -13.48
N TRP A 414 -18.52 2.70 -12.56
CA TRP A 414 -19.64 2.31 -11.71
C TRP A 414 -20.94 2.12 -12.50
N ASP A 415 -21.57 0.96 -12.32
CA ASP A 415 -22.92 0.70 -12.84
C ASP A 415 -23.98 1.31 -11.90
N ILE A 416 -24.45 2.51 -12.25
CA ILE A 416 -25.46 3.23 -11.47
C ILE A 416 -26.91 2.93 -11.91
N GLY A 417 -27.15 1.83 -12.63
CA GLY A 417 -28.45 1.61 -13.28
C GLY A 417 -29.65 1.39 -12.35
N GLN A 418 -29.42 1.01 -11.09
CA GLN A 418 -30.47 0.89 -10.07
C GLN A 418 -30.62 2.15 -9.19
N VAL A 419 -29.75 3.16 -9.36
CA VAL A 419 -29.77 4.33 -8.49
C VAL A 419 -31.02 5.18 -8.77
N THR A 420 -31.70 5.57 -7.70
CA THR A 420 -32.90 6.42 -7.73
C THR A 420 -32.68 7.78 -7.06
N GLY A 421 -31.62 7.94 -6.26
CA GLY A 421 -31.29 9.17 -5.54
C GLY A 421 -29.79 9.43 -5.44
N MET A 422 -29.37 10.63 -5.86
CA MET A 422 -27.99 11.14 -5.77
C MET A 422 -27.96 12.61 -5.30
N TYR A 423 -28.95 13.02 -4.51
CA TYR A 423 -28.99 14.37 -3.94
C TYR A 423 -27.76 14.60 -3.06
N ASP A 424 -27.14 15.76 -3.24
CA ASP A 424 -25.97 16.21 -2.45
C ASP A 424 -24.74 15.31 -2.50
N MET A 425 -24.69 14.31 -3.39
CA MET A 425 -23.63 13.28 -3.45
C MET A 425 -22.21 13.86 -3.37
N PHE A 426 -21.90 14.90 -4.14
CA PHE A 426 -20.58 15.58 -4.13
C PHE A 426 -20.62 17.00 -3.59
N ASN A 427 -21.67 17.37 -2.84
CA ASN A 427 -21.78 18.71 -2.28
C ASN A 427 -20.58 19.00 -1.37
N ASN A 428 -19.72 19.96 -1.75
CA ASN A 428 -18.42 20.25 -1.12
C ASN A 428 -17.38 19.10 -1.10
N ALA A 429 -17.47 18.13 -2.02
CA ALA A 429 -16.41 17.14 -2.21
C ALA A 429 -15.17 17.73 -2.94
N GLY A 430 -14.04 17.04 -2.84
CA GLY A 430 -12.73 17.43 -3.40
C GLY A 430 -12.47 17.08 -4.87
N LEU A 431 -13.50 16.63 -5.59
CA LEU A 431 -13.33 15.99 -6.91
C LEU A 431 -12.73 16.95 -7.95
N SER A 432 -11.64 16.52 -8.61
CA SER A 432 -10.99 17.27 -9.68
C SER A 432 -11.84 17.32 -10.95
N THR A 433 -11.53 18.28 -11.83
CA THR A 433 -12.19 18.39 -13.14
C THR A 433 -12.02 17.13 -13.98
N ALA A 434 -10.85 16.47 -13.91
CA ALA A 434 -10.57 15.26 -14.69
C ALA A 434 -11.46 14.09 -14.24
N ASN A 435 -11.42 13.76 -12.95
CA ASN A 435 -12.23 12.66 -12.42
C ASN A 435 -13.74 12.92 -12.51
N TYR A 436 -14.17 14.18 -12.36
CA TYR A 436 -15.57 14.55 -12.59
C TYR A 436 -15.98 14.41 -14.06
N ASP A 437 -15.11 14.80 -14.99
CA ASP A 437 -15.33 14.61 -16.43
C ASP A 437 -15.42 13.13 -16.79
N ASP A 438 -14.50 12.30 -16.31
CA ASP A 438 -14.46 10.85 -16.56
C ASP A 438 -15.70 10.17 -15.96
N THR A 439 -16.11 10.54 -14.75
CA THR A 439 -17.36 10.07 -14.13
C THR A 439 -18.58 10.39 -15.01
N LEU A 440 -18.71 11.63 -15.48
CA LEU A 440 -19.82 12.05 -16.36
C LEU A 440 -19.79 11.29 -17.70
N ILE A 441 -18.61 11.07 -18.27
CA ILE A 441 -18.42 10.35 -19.53
C ILE A 441 -18.79 8.88 -19.36
N GLY A 442 -18.24 8.21 -18.35
CA GLY A 442 -18.48 6.81 -18.04
C GLY A 442 -19.96 6.53 -17.82
N TRP A 443 -20.62 7.29 -16.95
CA TRP A 443 -22.05 7.15 -16.68
C TRP A 443 -22.93 7.41 -17.90
N ASN A 444 -22.49 8.26 -18.83
CA ASN A 444 -23.18 8.50 -20.09
C ASN A 444 -22.99 7.36 -21.13
N THR A 445 -22.24 6.31 -20.80
CA THR A 445 -21.95 5.16 -21.68
C THR A 445 -22.43 3.81 -21.16
N LEU A 446 -23.22 3.77 -20.07
CA LEU A 446 -23.72 2.54 -19.42
C LEU A 446 -24.74 1.71 -20.24
N ASP A 447 -24.79 1.88 -21.56
CA ASP A 447 -25.66 1.07 -22.41
C ASP A 447 -25.13 -0.37 -22.54
N THR A 448 -26.00 -1.37 -22.36
CA THR A 448 -25.60 -2.77 -22.52
C THR A 448 -25.34 -3.13 -24.00
N THR A 449 -24.57 -4.20 -24.23
CA THR A 449 -24.33 -4.80 -25.55
C THR A 449 -25.63 -5.21 -26.29
N ALA A 450 -26.75 -5.37 -25.56
CA ALA A 450 -28.07 -5.65 -26.11
C ALA A 450 -28.82 -4.39 -26.59
N GLY A 451 -28.27 -3.20 -26.37
CA GLY A 451 -28.88 -1.91 -26.69
C GLY A 451 -29.97 -1.48 -25.71
N GLU A 452 -30.02 -2.08 -24.51
CA GLU A 452 -30.86 -1.63 -23.40
C GLU A 452 -30.05 -0.67 -22.53
N THR A 453 -30.54 0.56 -22.35
CA THR A 453 -29.86 1.59 -21.56
C THR A 453 -29.94 1.26 -20.07
N GLN A 454 -28.81 1.26 -19.36
CA GLN A 454 -28.78 1.23 -17.89
C GLN A 454 -28.68 2.64 -17.30
N ILE A 455 -28.69 3.70 -18.12
CA ILE A 455 -28.59 5.06 -17.60
C ILE A 455 -29.92 5.40 -16.89
N PRO A 456 -29.90 5.68 -15.57
CA PRO A 456 -31.12 6.00 -14.84
C PRO A 456 -31.73 7.32 -15.33
N VAL A 457 -33.04 7.45 -15.22
CA VAL A 457 -33.79 8.62 -15.73
C VAL A 457 -34.33 9.49 -14.61
N ASP A 458 -34.52 10.78 -14.89
CA ASP A 458 -35.07 11.77 -13.95
C ASP A 458 -34.27 11.91 -12.63
N ILE A 459 -32.96 11.67 -12.69
CA ILE A 459 -32.05 11.79 -11.53
C ILE A 459 -31.78 13.25 -11.20
N THR A 460 -31.84 13.58 -9.91
CA THR A 460 -31.27 14.85 -9.42
C THR A 460 -29.91 14.56 -8.81
N PHE A 461 -28.89 15.19 -9.38
CA PHE A 461 -27.49 14.95 -9.07
C PHE A 461 -26.80 16.28 -8.69
N ASN A 462 -26.03 16.26 -7.62
CA ASN A 462 -25.27 17.41 -7.15
C ASN A 462 -23.77 17.09 -7.26
N GLY A 463 -23.12 17.60 -8.30
CA GLY A 463 -21.67 17.58 -8.50
C GLY A 463 -20.93 18.59 -7.61
N GLY A 464 -21.63 19.40 -6.82
CA GLY A 464 -21.05 20.29 -5.82
C GLY A 464 -20.12 21.36 -6.40
N ASN A 465 -18.90 21.42 -5.88
CA ASN A 465 -17.88 22.38 -6.31
C ASN A 465 -17.10 21.93 -7.55
N SER A 466 -17.39 20.72 -8.06
CA SER A 466 -16.71 20.17 -9.23
C SER A 466 -16.97 21.03 -10.46
N THR A 467 -15.92 21.29 -11.22
CA THR A 467 -15.97 21.89 -12.56
C THR A 467 -15.80 20.81 -13.61
N TYR A 468 -16.31 21.02 -14.82
CA TYR A 468 -16.20 20.06 -15.93
C TYR A 468 -15.60 20.74 -17.18
N CYS A 469 -14.98 19.96 -18.07
CA CYS A 469 -14.54 20.43 -19.38
C CYS A 469 -14.76 19.37 -20.47
N SER A 470 -13.99 18.28 -20.50
CA SER A 470 -14.10 17.25 -21.55
C SER A 470 -15.44 16.51 -21.46
N GLY A 471 -16.02 16.40 -20.26
CA GLY A 471 -17.33 15.81 -19.97
C GLY A 471 -18.53 16.68 -20.36
N ALA A 472 -18.33 17.89 -20.90
CA ALA A 472 -19.41 18.82 -21.24
C ALA A 472 -20.49 18.20 -22.16
N THR A 473 -20.08 17.35 -23.12
CA THR A 473 -21.03 16.66 -24.02
C THR A 473 -21.81 15.58 -23.28
N ALA A 474 -21.14 14.78 -22.46
CA ALA A 474 -21.76 13.71 -21.69
C ALA A 474 -22.76 14.27 -20.68
N ARG A 475 -22.35 15.28 -19.92
CA ARG A 475 -23.21 16.05 -19.01
C ARG A 475 -24.47 16.58 -19.69
N GLN A 476 -24.33 17.19 -20.87
CA GLN A 476 -25.46 17.73 -21.61
C GLN A 476 -26.40 16.62 -22.10
N ASN A 477 -25.87 15.45 -22.47
CA ASN A 477 -26.67 14.29 -22.87
C ASN A 477 -27.46 13.70 -21.69
N LEU A 478 -26.84 13.56 -20.51
CA LEU A 478 -27.52 13.15 -19.27
C LEU A 478 -28.74 14.04 -18.98
N ILE A 479 -28.60 15.36 -19.18
CA ILE A 479 -29.68 16.34 -19.02
C ILE A 479 -30.75 16.20 -20.12
N ASP A 480 -30.34 16.28 -21.39
CA ASP A 480 -31.27 16.43 -22.52
C ASP A 480 -32.00 15.13 -22.88
N THR A 481 -31.32 13.98 -22.73
CA THR A 481 -31.83 12.67 -23.13
C THR A 481 -32.42 11.89 -21.97
N TYR A 482 -31.76 11.91 -20.81
CA TYR A 482 -32.14 11.10 -19.64
C TYR A 482 -32.86 11.90 -18.54
N GLY A 483 -33.02 13.21 -18.71
CA GLY A 483 -33.82 14.04 -17.81
C GLY A 483 -33.12 14.39 -16.50
N TRP A 484 -31.79 14.28 -16.44
CA TRP A 484 -31.05 14.62 -15.23
C TRP A 484 -31.14 16.11 -14.90
N SER A 485 -31.16 16.42 -13.61
CA SER A 485 -30.99 17.76 -13.06
C SER A 485 -29.66 17.85 -12.32
N ILE A 486 -28.64 18.40 -12.98
CA ILE A 486 -27.27 18.49 -12.46
C ILE A 486 -27.00 19.89 -11.88
N THR A 487 -26.49 19.94 -10.65
CA THR A 487 -25.95 21.16 -10.01
C THR A 487 -24.45 20.97 -9.77
N ASP A 488 -23.62 21.82 -10.38
CA ASP A 488 -22.15 21.82 -10.28
C ASP A 488 -21.61 23.25 -10.46
N SER A 489 -20.28 23.44 -10.41
CA SER A 489 -19.65 24.77 -10.52
C SER A 489 -19.48 25.29 -11.95
N GLY A 490 -19.94 24.51 -12.94
CA GLY A 490 -19.93 24.91 -14.35
C GLY A 490 -18.66 24.48 -15.10
N GLU A 491 -18.58 24.93 -16.36
CA GLU A 491 -17.49 24.58 -17.27
C GLU A 491 -16.22 25.40 -16.95
N ASP A 492 -15.09 24.74 -16.67
CA ASP A 492 -13.77 25.36 -16.48
C ASP A 492 -12.70 24.60 -17.28
N CYS A 493 -12.24 25.23 -18.37
CA CYS A 493 -11.37 24.63 -19.38
C CYS A 493 -9.98 25.28 -19.47
N THR A 494 -9.43 25.86 -18.40
CA THR A 494 -8.11 26.54 -18.49
C THR A 494 -7.09 26.10 -17.44
N LEU A 495 -6.31 25.06 -17.73
CA LEU A 495 -5.09 24.70 -16.99
C LEU A 495 -3.85 25.16 -17.77
N PRO A 496 -2.98 26.01 -17.20
CA PRO A 496 -1.83 26.57 -17.93
C PRO A 496 -0.70 25.56 -18.12
N PHE A 497 0.11 25.79 -19.18
CA PHE A 497 1.47 25.26 -19.26
C PHE A 497 2.39 26.07 -18.34
N ILE A 498 3.13 25.41 -17.45
CA ILE A 498 4.00 26.04 -16.46
C ILE A 498 5.43 25.55 -16.64
N GLY A 499 6.38 26.49 -16.70
CA GLY A 499 7.81 26.18 -16.68
C GLY A 499 8.62 27.16 -15.84
N LYS A 500 9.90 26.86 -15.63
CA LYS A 500 10.86 27.76 -15.01
C LYS A 500 11.87 28.29 -16.01
N TRP A 501 12.10 29.60 -15.94
CA TRP A 501 13.12 30.30 -16.71
C TRP A 501 14.10 31.01 -15.79
N LYS A 502 15.39 31.01 -16.13
CA LYS A 502 16.45 31.64 -15.36
C LYS A 502 17.03 32.84 -16.09
N THR A 503 17.27 33.90 -15.35
CA THR A 503 18.08 35.06 -15.77
C THR A 503 19.42 35.05 -15.03
N GLU A 504 20.51 35.26 -15.75
CA GLU A 504 21.88 35.26 -15.21
C GLU A 504 22.35 36.66 -14.81
N SER A 505 21.60 37.71 -15.22
CA SER A 505 21.90 39.08 -14.87
C SER A 505 20.66 39.95 -14.69
N ALA A 506 20.76 40.95 -13.81
CA ALA A 506 19.71 41.94 -13.65
C ALA A 506 19.40 42.66 -14.97
N ASN A 507 18.12 42.87 -15.28
CA ASN A 507 17.60 43.51 -16.49
C ASN A 507 17.65 42.68 -17.77
N GLU A 508 17.70 41.36 -17.63
CA GLU A 508 17.62 40.40 -18.72
C GLU A 508 16.16 40.17 -19.17
N TRP A 509 15.99 39.72 -20.41
CA TRP A 509 14.69 39.40 -20.99
C TRP A 509 14.51 37.89 -21.06
N ILE A 510 13.30 37.42 -20.79
CA ILE A 510 12.84 36.08 -21.12
C ILE A 510 11.84 36.18 -22.27
N THR A 511 11.92 35.22 -23.18
CA THR A 511 11.00 35.05 -24.31
C THR A 511 10.22 33.76 -24.15
N VAL A 512 8.89 33.80 -24.30
CA VAL A 512 8.05 32.64 -24.59
C VAL A 512 7.93 32.55 -26.11
N PRO A 513 8.65 31.61 -26.77
CA PRO A 513 8.78 31.61 -28.22
C PRO A 513 7.67 30.77 -28.88
N THR A 514 7.23 31.23 -30.04
CA THR A 514 6.12 30.64 -30.80
C THR A 514 6.54 30.29 -32.22
N ASN A 515 5.91 29.28 -32.82
CA ASN A 515 6.07 28.96 -34.25
C ASN A 515 5.00 29.66 -35.09
N SER A 516 5.42 30.52 -36.03
CA SER A 516 4.53 31.28 -36.92
C SER A 516 3.57 30.47 -37.81
N GLU A 517 3.71 29.15 -37.88
CA GLU A 517 2.79 28.26 -38.62
C GLU A 517 1.44 28.04 -37.91
N TYR A 518 1.37 28.26 -36.60
CA TYR A 518 0.16 28.07 -35.80
C TYR A 518 -0.45 29.41 -35.36
N THR A 519 -1.72 29.35 -34.93
CA THR A 519 -2.41 30.53 -34.39
C THR A 519 -2.36 30.49 -32.87
N TYR A 520 -1.94 31.60 -32.27
CA TYR A 520 -1.78 31.76 -30.83
C TYR A 520 -2.81 32.76 -30.29
N ALA A 521 -3.31 32.50 -29.10
CA ALA A 521 -4.14 33.44 -28.34
C ALA A 521 -4.01 33.11 -26.85
N TYR A 522 -2.89 33.52 -26.25
CA TYR A 522 -2.53 33.16 -24.89
C TYR A 522 -2.18 34.38 -24.03
N THR A 523 -2.27 34.22 -22.72
CA THR A 523 -1.81 35.16 -21.71
C THR A 523 -0.64 34.54 -20.94
N VAL A 524 0.22 35.39 -20.39
CA VAL A 524 1.40 34.95 -19.62
C VAL A 524 1.37 35.60 -18.24
N ASP A 525 1.44 34.78 -17.20
CA ASP A 525 1.86 35.21 -15.87
C ASP A 525 3.37 35.00 -15.75
N TRP A 526 4.11 36.09 -15.52
CA TRP A 526 5.57 36.10 -15.50
C TRP A 526 6.16 35.73 -14.14
N GLY A 527 5.36 35.49 -13.10
CA GLY A 527 5.84 34.99 -11.81
C GLY A 527 6.68 35.97 -10.98
N ASP A 528 6.77 37.24 -11.38
CA ASP A 528 7.42 38.32 -10.61
C ASP A 528 6.43 39.27 -9.94
N GLY A 529 5.14 38.92 -9.95
CA GLY A 529 4.05 39.76 -9.43
C GLY A 529 3.70 40.95 -10.32
N SER A 530 4.30 41.07 -11.51
CA SER A 530 3.84 42.02 -12.52
C SER A 530 2.54 41.55 -13.16
N THR A 531 1.63 42.48 -13.45
CA THR A 531 0.35 42.16 -14.09
C THR A 531 0.42 42.44 -15.59
N ASP A 532 0.29 41.39 -16.39
CA ASP A 532 0.27 41.46 -17.85
C ASP A 532 -1.05 40.92 -18.39
N SER A 533 -1.98 41.82 -18.73
CA SER A 533 -3.30 41.44 -19.26
C SER A 533 -3.35 41.39 -20.78
N ARG A 534 -2.20 41.32 -21.46
CA ARG A 534 -2.13 41.26 -22.93
C ARG A 534 -2.39 39.83 -23.39
N VAL A 535 -3.22 39.70 -24.43
CA VAL A 535 -3.32 38.46 -25.21
C VAL A 535 -2.26 38.52 -26.31
N TYR A 536 -1.41 37.51 -26.35
CA TYR A 536 -0.33 37.34 -27.31
C TYR A 536 -0.78 36.46 -28.48
N GLU A 537 -0.41 36.90 -29.69
CA GLU A 537 -0.66 36.18 -30.95
C GLU A 537 0.66 35.70 -31.60
N GLY A 538 1.77 35.77 -30.86
CA GLY A 538 3.13 35.40 -31.25
C GLY A 538 4.05 35.49 -30.03
N ASP A 539 5.37 35.64 -30.21
CA ASP A 539 6.33 35.66 -29.10
C ASP A 539 5.96 36.68 -28.01
N ALA A 540 5.97 36.24 -26.76
CA ALA A 540 5.83 37.10 -25.59
C ALA A 540 7.20 37.35 -24.97
N THR A 541 7.47 38.59 -24.53
CA THR A 541 8.76 38.95 -23.90
C THR A 541 8.54 39.79 -22.65
N HIS A 542 9.34 39.53 -21.62
CA HIS A 542 9.31 40.27 -20.37
C HIS A 542 10.71 40.49 -19.81
N ARG A 543 10.89 41.61 -19.08
CA ARG A 543 12.18 42.02 -18.54
C ARG A 543 12.18 41.95 -17.03
N TYR A 544 13.06 41.13 -16.48
CA TYR A 544 13.21 40.96 -15.03
C TYR A 544 14.24 41.95 -14.48
N VAL A 545 13.86 42.71 -13.45
CA VAL A 545 14.73 43.74 -12.86
C VAL A 545 15.88 43.10 -12.08
N ASP A 546 15.55 42.06 -11.32
CA ASP A 546 16.50 41.27 -10.54
C ASP A 546 16.85 40.00 -11.32
N GLN A 547 18.00 39.41 -11.01
CA GLN A 547 18.36 38.09 -11.54
C GLN A 547 17.68 37.01 -10.69
N GLY A 548 17.32 35.89 -11.29
CA GLY A 548 16.68 34.78 -10.59
C GLY A 548 16.04 33.76 -11.52
N THR A 549 15.45 32.74 -10.90
CA THR A 549 14.59 31.76 -11.56
C THR A 549 13.14 32.15 -11.32
N TYR A 550 12.34 32.14 -12.39
CA TYR A 550 10.96 32.59 -12.39
C TYR A 550 10.06 31.50 -12.95
N THR A 551 8.94 31.25 -12.25
CA THR A 551 7.88 30.36 -12.71
C THR A 551 6.96 31.14 -13.64
N VAL A 552 6.89 30.75 -14.91
CA VAL A 552 6.06 31.42 -15.91
C VAL A 552 4.91 30.48 -16.27
N SER A 553 3.68 31.00 -16.23
CA SER A 553 2.45 30.27 -16.52
C SER A 553 1.80 30.82 -17.79
N ILE A 554 1.48 29.94 -18.73
CA ILE A 554 0.94 30.25 -20.05
C ILE A 554 -0.47 29.65 -20.18
N SER A 555 -1.47 30.51 -20.35
CA SER A 555 -2.89 30.10 -20.45
C SER A 555 -3.51 30.55 -21.77
N GLY A 556 -4.42 29.76 -22.33
CA GLY A 556 -5.12 30.07 -23.59
C GLY A 556 -4.68 29.13 -24.71
N VAL A 557 -4.77 29.57 -25.97
CA VAL A 557 -4.41 28.75 -27.14
C VAL A 557 -2.90 28.84 -27.39
N PHE A 558 -2.16 27.80 -27.00
CA PHE A 558 -0.71 27.70 -27.11
C PHE A 558 -0.27 26.36 -27.74
N PRO A 559 -0.43 26.21 -29.07
CA PRO A 559 -0.35 24.91 -29.76
C PRO A 559 1.06 24.35 -29.97
N GLN A 560 2.11 25.15 -29.78
CA GLN A 560 3.51 24.74 -29.86
C GLN A 560 4.42 25.76 -29.17
N ILE A 561 5.47 25.28 -28.49
CA ILE A 561 6.60 26.09 -28.06
C ILE A 561 7.78 25.77 -28.97
N GLN A 562 8.54 26.75 -29.45
CA GLN A 562 9.69 26.48 -30.33
C GLN A 562 10.79 27.54 -30.16
N PHE A 563 11.88 27.19 -29.47
CA PHE A 563 12.96 28.13 -29.19
C PHE A 563 13.82 28.44 -30.43
N ALA A 564 13.97 29.72 -30.78
CA ALA A 564 14.67 30.14 -32.00
C ALA A 564 16.18 30.47 -31.81
N ASN A 565 16.59 30.97 -30.64
CA ASN A 565 17.98 31.42 -30.40
C ASN A 565 18.61 30.71 -29.19
N ASP A 566 19.94 30.56 -29.20
CA ASP A 566 20.68 29.87 -28.13
C ASP A 566 20.43 30.47 -26.74
N SER A 567 20.39 31.81 -26.63
CA SER A 567 20.17 32.49 -25.34
C SER A 567 18.82 32.14 -24.70
N ASP A 568 17.75 32.02 -25.49
CA ASP A 568 16.41 31.74 -24.95
C ASP A 568 16.31 30.28 -24.47
N ARG A 569 17.06 29.37 -25.10
CA ARG A 569 17.11 27.94 -24.75
C ARG A 569 17.85 27.68 -23.46
N ASP A 570 18.99 28.35 -23.27
CA ASP A 570 19.80 28.23 -22.07
C ASP A 570 19.07 28.80 -20.84
N GLN A 571 18.14 29.74 -21.05
CA GLN A 571 17.29 30.30 -20.01
C GLN A 571 16.15 29.35 -19.58
N PHE A 572 15.72 28.39 -20.40
CA PHE A 572 14.69 27.43 -20.01
C PHE A 572 15.28 26.35 -19.08
N VAL A 573 14.70 26.20 -17.89
CA VAL A 573 15.25 25.35 -16.82
C VAL A 573 14.44 24.10 -16.60
N SER A 574 13.11 24.17 -16.62
CA SER A 574 12.28 22.99 -16.39
C SER A 574 10.84 23.18 -16.86
N ILE A 575 10.19 22.06 -17.18
CA ILE A 575 8.73 21.97 -17.24
C ILE A 575 8.24 21.58 -15.85
N GLU A 576 7.26 22.32 -15.34
CA GLU A 576 6.64 22.08 -14.03
C GLU A 576 5.20 21.56 -14.18
N GLN A 577 4.51 21.89 -15.28
CA GLN A 577 3.16 21.42 -15.59
C GLN A 577 2.88 21.55 -17.08
N TRP A 578 2.25 20.55 -17.70
CA TRP A 578 1.81 20.60 -19.10
C TRP A 578 0.51 21.37 -19.31
N GLY A 579 -0.42 21.25 -18.36
CA GLY A 579 -1.76 21.81 -18.45
C GLY A 579 -2.61 21.16 -19.54
N ASN A 580 -3.75 21.76 -19.86
CA ASN A 580 -4.68 21.22 -20.86
C ASN A 580 -4.44 21.77 -22.27
N GLN A 581 -3.19 22.09 -22.59
CA GLN A 581 -2.83 22.59 -23.91
C GLN A 581 -2.95 21.46 -24.93
N GLN A 582 -3.82 21.63 -25.92
CA GLN A 582 -3.88 20.72 -27.05
C GLN A 582 -2.72 21.01 -28.01
N TRP A 583 -1.66 20.20 -27.91
CA TRP A 583 -0.43 20.41 -28.68
C TRP A 583 -0.65 20.00 -30.13
N ALA A 584 -0.42 20.93 -31.06
CA ALA A 584 -0.56 20.64 -32.49
C ALA A 584 0.72 20.03 -33.10
N SER A 585 1.87 20.25 -32.46
CA SER A 585 3.16 19.65 -32.83
C SER A 585 4.13 19.75 -31.67
N MET A 586 5.02 18.76 -31.54
CA MET A 586 6.17 18.78 -30.61
C MET A 586 7.52 18.91 -31.34
N GLU A 587 7.48 19.20 -32.65
CA GLU A 587 8.68 19.32 -33.48
C GLU A 587 9.63 20.40 -32.92
N SER A 588 10.82 19.96 -32.52
CA SER A 588 11.89 20.82 -31.99
C SER A 588 11.53 21.67 -30.76
N SER A 589 10.50 21.28 -29.99
CA SER A 589 9.96 22.13 -28.91
C SER A 589 10.97 22.48 -27.81
N PHE A 590 11.88 21.57 -27.47
CA PHE A 590 12.94 21.76 -26.47
C PHE A 590 14.34 21.49 -27.04
N TRP A 591 14.49 21.67 -28.36
CA TRP A 591 15.76 21.46 -29.04
C TRP A 591 16.85 22.36 -28.45
N ARG A 592 17.95 21.75 -27.96
CA ARG A 592 19.08 22.39 -27.28
C ARG A 592 18.75 23.09 -25.96
N CYS A 593 17.64 22.79 -25.32
CA CYS A 593 17.40 23.20 -23.93
C CYS A 593 18.28 22.36 -22.98
N SER A 594 19.60 22.57 -23.04
CA SER A 594 20.61 21.74 -22.35
C SER A 594 20.55 21.82 -20.81
N ASN A 595 19.95 22.89 -20.29
CA ASN A 595 19.72 23.09 -18.86
C ASN A 595 18.40 22.48 -18.38
N MET A 596 17.56 21.95 -19.29
CA MET A 596 16.22 21.50 -18.97
C MET A 596 16.21 20.25 -18.09
N GLU A 597 15.57 20.37 -16.94
CA GLU A 597 15.09 19.31 -16.07
C GLU A 597 13.58 19.07 -16.33
N TYR A 598 13.04 17.98 -15.79
CA TYR A 598 11.62 17.63 -15.95
C TYR A 598 11.01 17.35 -14.59
N ASN A 599 10.07 18.21 -14.18
CA ASN A 599 9.41 18.17 -12.86
C ASN A 599 7.88 18.01 -12.95
N ALA A 600 7.33 17.92 -14.17
CA ALA A 600 5.90 17.81 -14.37
C ALA A 600 5.37 16.46 -13.86
N THR A 601 4.21 16.49 -13.20
CA THR A 601 3.49 15.30 -12.73
C THR A 601 2.23 15.03 -13.55
N ASP A 602 1.84 15.96 -14.42
CA ASP A 602 0.79 15.78 -15.42
C ASP A 602 1.38 15.41 -16.79
N MET A 603 0.53 15.00 -17.73
CA MET A 603 0.92 14.61 -19.08
C MET A 603 0.38 15.58 -20.14
N PRO A 604 1.08 15.76 -21.28
CA PRO A 604 0.58 16.58 -22.38
C PRO A 604 -0.58 15.92 -23.13
N ASP A 605 -1.56 16.72 -23.57
CA ASP A 605 -2.53 16.26 -24.59
C ASP A 605 -1.83 16.23 -25.97
N LEU A 606 -1.46 15.01 -26.39
CA LEU A 606 -0.79 14.72 -27.65
C LEU A 606 -1.75 14.27 -28.76
N SER A 607 -3.07 14.37 -28.56
CA SER A 607 -4.07 13.82 -29.48
C SER A 607 -4.01 14.38 -30.91
N LEU A 608 -3.41 15.55 -31.12
CA LEU A 608 -3.18 16.15 -32.44
C LEU A 608 -1.74 16.02 -32.94
N VAL A 609 -0.81 15.55 -32.12
CA VAL A 609 0.62 15.50 -32.44
C VAL A 609 0.91 14.33 -33.36
N THR A 610 1.39 14.64 -34.57
CA THR A 610 1.86 13.64 -35.55
C THR A 610 3.38 13.67 -35.75
N ASN A 611 4.05 14.70 -35.23
CA ASN A 611 5.49 14.95 -35.38
C ASN A 611 6.10 15.37 -34.03
N MET A 612 7.03 14.55 -33.54
CA MET A 612 7.85 14.79 -32.33
C MET A 612 9.34 14.93 -32.63
N SER A 613 9.70 15.08 -33.92
CA SER A 613 11.10 15.09 -34.33
C SER A 613 11.90 16.18 -33.62
N SER A 614 13.11 15.81 -33.17
CA SER A 614 14.05 16.67 -32.46
C SER A 614 13.53 17.34 -31.17
N MET A 615 12.41 16.88 -30.59
CA MET A 615 11.79 17.50 -29.42
C MET A 615 12.78 17.74 -28.27
N PHE A 616 13.59 16.74 -27.92
CA PHE A 616 14.58 16.79 -26.84
C PHE A 616 16.03 16.69 -27.34
N SER A 617 16.27 16.93 -28.62
CA SER A 617 17.63 16.82 -29.16
C SER A 617 18.56 17.85 -28.50
N TYR A 618 19.74 17.42 -28.05
CA TYR A 618 20.71 18.17 -27.25
C TYR A 618 20.18 18.66 -25.88
N ALA A 619 19.08 18.10 -25.37
CA ALA A 619 18.68 18.30 -23.98
C ALA A 619 19.50 17.36 -23.08
N THR A 620 20.80 17.66 -22.93
CA THR A 620 21.79 16.75 -22.33
C THR A 620 21.51 16.33 -20.88
N LYS A 621 20.66 17.08 -20.15
CA LYS A 621 20.21 16.76 -18.79
C LYS A 621 18.84 16.10 -18.73
N PHE A 622 18.11 16.05 -19.84
CA PHE A 622 16.75 15.53 -19.86
C PHE A 622 16.76 14.03 -19.56
N ASN A 623 16.01 13.66 -18.53
CA ASN A 623 15.77 12.28 -18.11
C ASN A 623 14.43 12.20 -17.38
N GLY A 624 13.42 12.91 -17.91
CA GLY A 624 12.08 12.99 -17.33
C GLY A 624 11.26 11.76 -17.62
N ASP A 625 10.43 11.36 -16.66
CA ASP A 625 9.51 10.23 -16.81
C ASP A 625 8.40 10.59 -17.81
N ILE A 626 8.32 9.81 -18.88
CA ILE A 626 7.44 10.02 -20.03
C ILE A 626 6.82 8.69 -20.50
N GLY A 627 6.90 7.63 -19.68
CA GLY A 627 6.39 6.30 -20.04
C GLY A 627 4.90 6.33 -20.38
N ASP A 628 4.11 7.10 -19.62
CA ASP A 628 2.64 7.18 -19.74
C ASP A 628 2.13 8.08 -20.86
N TRP A 629 3.01 8.62 -21.72
CA TRP A 629 2.57 9.50 -22.81
C TRP A 629 1.84 8.73 -23.91
N ASP A 630 0.64 9.16 -24.28
CA ASP A 630 -0.05 8.64 -25.47
C ASP A 630 0.62 9.17 -26.76
N VAL A 631 1.48 8.34 -27.35
CA VAL A 631 2.17 8.60 -28.62
C VAL A 631 1.52 7.91 -29.83
N SER A 632 0.33 7.31 -29.67
CA SER A 632 -0.30 6.46 -30.69
C SER A 632 -0.59 7.18 -32.02
N ASN A 633 -0.73 8.50 -32.01
CA ASN A 633 -0.96 9.32 -33.21
C ASN A 633 0.34 9.77 -33.92
N VAL A 634 1.51 9.54 -33.32
CA VAL A 634 2.79 10.05 -33.81
C VAL A 634 3.27 9.23 -35.01
N THR A 635 3.73 9.93 -36.05
CA THR A 635 4.23 9.33 -37.30
C THR A 635 5.71 9.58 -37.56
N ASN A 636 6.31 10.56 -36.87
CA ASN A 636 7.71 10.96 -37.03
C ASN A 636 8.35 11.25 -35.66
N MET A 637 9.39 10.49 -35.31
CA MET A 637 10.21 10.63 -34.09
C MET A 637 11.70 10.87 -34.40
N ASP A 638 12.03 11.32 -35.62
CA ASP A 638 13.41 11.55 -36.04
C ASP A 638 14.17 12.44 -35.04
N PHE A 639 15.34 11.98 -34.60
CA PHE A 639 16.24 12.70 -33.69
C PHE A 639 15.62 13.12 -32.35
N MET A 640 14.50 12.54 -31.91
CA MET A 640 13.79 13.01 -30.70
C MET A 640 14.72 13.14 -29.48
N PHE A 641 15.60 12.16 -29.24
CA PHE A 641 16.58 12.13 -28.15
C PHE A 641 18.04 12.25 -28.63
N TYR A 642 18.28 12.78 -29.83
CA TYR A 642 19.63 12.93 -30.35
C TYR A 642 20.48 13.82 -29.44
N HIS A 643 21.58 13.32 -28.86
CA HIS A 643 22.38 14.00 -27.83
C HIS A 643 21.62 14.31 -26.52
N ALA A 644 20.62 13.52 -26.16
CA ALA A 644 20.06 13.52 -24.81
C ALA A 644 20.91 12.58 -23.92
N ASP A 645 22.15 12.99 -23.65
CA ASP A 645 23.21 12.12 -23.08
C ASP A 645 22.79 11.38 -21.79
N ALA A 646 21.94 11.99 -20.95
CA ALA A 646 21.46 11.44 -19.67
C ALA A 646 20.15 10.64 -19.76
N PHE A 647 19.48 10.61 -20.93
CA PHE A 647 18.17 10.00 -21.06
C PHE A 647 18.25 8.47 -20.99
N ASN A 648 17.52 7.90 -20.03
CA ASN A 648 17.37 6.47 -19.81
C ASN A 648 16.07 6.15 -19.04
N GLN A 649 14.97 6.85 -19.31
CA GLN A 649 13.68 6.52 -18.70
C GLN A 649 12.94 5.44 -19.49
N ASP A 650 12.14 4.65 -18.78
CA ASP A 650 11.34 3.56 -19.36
C ASP A 650 10.29 4.13 -20.33
N ILE A 651 10.26 3.54 -21.53
CA ILE A 651 9.36 3.88 -22.64
C ILE A 651 8.87 2.58 -23.33
N THR A 652 8.93 1.46 -22.62
CA THR A 652 8.62 0.13 -23.15
C THR A 652 7.18 0.04 -23.68
N ASP A 653 6.24 0.72 -23.00
CA ASP A 653 4.81 0.64 -23.26
C ASP A 653 4.28 1.62 -24.32
N TRP A 654 5.16 2.39 -24.97
CA TRP A 654 4.76 3.31 -26.04
C TRP A 654 4.17 2.58 -27.27
N ASP A 655 2.96 2.97 -27.70
CA ASP A 655 2.40 2.55 -28.99
C ASP A 655 3.03 3.32 -30.16
N VAL A 656 4.12 2.78 -30.70
CA VAL A 656 4.82 3.31 -31.87
C VAL A 656 4.31 2.74 -33.21
N SER A 657 3.20 2.01 -33.22
CA SER A 657 2.72 1.27 -34.40
C SER A 657 2.38 2.16 -35.61
N ASN A 658 2.20 3.46 -35.40
CA ASN A 658 1.94 4.45 -36.47
C ASN A 658 3.20 5.21 -36.92
N VAL A 659 4.34 5.01 -36.28
CA VAL A 659 5.59 5.69 -36.62
C VAL A 659 6.15 5.16 -37.94
N THR A 660 6.56 6.10 -38.80
CA THR A 660 7.13 5.81 -40.13
C THR A 660 8.60 6.22 -40.26
N SER A 661 9.11 7.02 -39.31
CA SER A 661 10.46 7.59 -39.31
C SER A 661 10.99 7.71 -37.88
N MET A 662 12.15 7.09 -37.61
CA MET A 662 12.87 7.09 -36.31
C MET A 662 14.38 7.33 -36.48
N SER A 663 14.76 8.04 -37.54
CA SER A 663 16.16 8.25 -37.87
C SER A 663 16.89 9.03 -36.78
N GLY A 664 18.02 8.50 -36.30
CA GLY A 664 18.83 9.14 -35.26
C GLY A 664 18.13 9.36 -33.92
N MET A 665 17.01 8.69 -33.63
CA MET A 665 16.20 8.93 -32.43
C MET A 665 17.04 8.89 -31.14
N PHE A 666 17.93 7.90 -31.00
CA PHE A 666 18.81 7.71 -29.84
C PHE A 666 20.29 7.93 -30.17
N ALA A 667 20.61 8.56 -31.30
CA ALA A 667 22.00 8.86 -31.62
C ALA A 667 22.62 9.72 -30.51
N ASP A 668 23.82 9.34 -30.06
CA ASP A 668 24.53 9.99 -28.96
C ASP A 668 23.77 10.01 -27.60
N ALA A 669 22.69 9.23 -27.43
CA ALA A 669 22.08 9.01 -26.12
C ALA A 669 22.91 7.98 -25.34
N ILE A 670 24.04 8.44 -24.78
CA ILE A 670 25.12 7.60 -24.22
C ILE A 670 24.63 6.67 -23.11
N ALA A 671 23.71 7.13 -22.25
CA ALA A 671 23.19 6.38 -21.11
C ALA A 671 22.01 5.44 -21.44
N PHE A 672 21.45 5.51 -22.65
CA PHE A 672 20.22 4.81 -23.02
C PHE A 672 20.45 3.28 -23.11
N LYS A 673 19.69 2.52 -22.33
CA LYS A 673 19.77 1.06 -22.22
C LYS A 673 18.42 0.39 -21.96
N GLN A 674 17.30 1.08 -22.22
CA GLN A 674 15.95 0.57 -21.95
C GLN A 674 15.49 -0.45 -22.99
N ASP A 675 14.71 -1.44 -22.54
CA ASP A 675 14.14 -2.48 -23.40
C ASP A 675 13.04 -1.88 -24.30
N ILE A 676 13.27 -1.95 -25.61
CA ILE A 676 12.32 -1.50 -26.64
C ILE A 676 12.02 -2.63 -27.64
N GLY A 677 12.33 -3.87 -27.28
CA GLY A 677 12.08 -5.04 -28.11
C GLY A 677 10.58 -5.23 -28.41
N LYS A 678 9.69 -4.79 -27.52
CA LYS A 678 8.23 -4.96 -27.68
C LYS A 678 7.58 -4.02 -28.70
N TRP A 679 8.31 -3.02 -29.22
CA TRP A 679 7.77 -2.01 -30.13
C TRP A 679 7.36 -2.57 -31.50
N ASP A 680 6.16 -2.20 -31.97
CA ASP A 680 5.73 -2.47 -33.36
C ASP A 680 6.34 -1.45 -34.34
N VAL A 681 7.52 -1.79 -34.87
CA VAL A 681 8.22 -0.96 -35.88
C VAL A 681 7.82 -1.28 -37.33
N SER A 682 6.76 -2.07 -37.56
CA SER A 682 6.44 -2.62 -38.89
C SER A 682 6.12 -1.57 -39.96
N LYS A 683 5.75 -0.34 -39.57
CA LYS A 683 5.49 0.78 -40.52
C LYS A 683 6.71 1.68 -40.75
N VAL A 684 7.80 1.48 -40.02
CA VAL A 684 8.99 2.34 -40.13
C VAL A 684 9.72 2.09 -41.45
N THR A 685 10.09 3.19 -42.12
CA THR A 685 10.77 3.16 -43.43
C THR A 685 12.19 3.71 -43.39
N THR A 686 12.53 4.51 -42.37
CA THR A 686 13.86 5.08 -42.17
C THR A 686 14.31 4.99 -40.70
N MET A 687 15.51 4.42 -40.48
CA MET A 687 16.15 4.21 -39.17
C MET A 687 17.65 4.50 -39.21
N HIS A 688 18.11 5.33 -40.16
CA HIS A 688 19.54 5.60 -40.27
C HIS A 688 20.05 6.26 -38.98
N SER A 689 21.23 5.84 -38.53
CA SER A 689 21.89 6.34 -37.32
C SER A 689 21.07 6.20 -36.03
N MET A 690 20.02 5.39 -35.97
CA MET A 690 19.11 5.32 -34.81
C MET A 690 19.83 5.16 -33.45
N PHE A 691 20.88 4.33 -33.38
CA PHE A 691 21.69 4.06 -32.19
C PHE A 691 23.15 4.50 -32.35
N ALA A 692 23.45 5.40 -33.30
CA ALA A 692 24.82 5.84 -33.51
C ALA A 692 25.41 6.43 -32.22
N ARG A 693 26.49 5.85 -31.69
CA ARG A 693 27.18 6.25 -30.45
C ARG A 693 26.33 6.13 -29.17
N ALA A 694 25.25 5.36 -29.19
CA ALA A 694 24.55 4.91 -27.98
C ALA A 694 25.38 3.79 -27.32
N THR A 695 26.44 4.16 -26.59
CA THR A 695 27.48 3.22 -26.17
C THR A 695 27.05 2.23 -25.09
N ALA A 696 25.96 2.49 -24.36
CA ALA A 696 25.41 1.59 -23.35
C ALA A 696 24.30 0.66 -23.89
N PHE A 697 23.83 0.87 -25.12
CA PHE A 697 22.67 0.16 -25.66
C PHE A 697 23.07 -1.25 -26.13
N ASN A 698 22.43 -2.28 -25.55
CA ASN A 698 22.65 -3.69 -25.89
C ASN A 698 21.38 -4.54 -25.67
N GLN A 699 20.22 -4.06 -26.12
CA GLN A 699 18.92 -4.72 -25.88
C GLN A 699 18.46 -5.56 -27.06
N ASP A 700 17.72 -6.65 -26.79
CA ASP A 700 17.23 -7.57 -27.82
C ASP A 700 16.22 -6.86 -28.76
N LEU A 701 16.49 -6.96 -30.07
CA LEU A 701 15.66 -6.40 -31.13
C LEU A 701 15.16 -7.46 -32.11
N SER A 702 15.26 -8.75 -31.75
CA SER A 702 14.92 -9.88 -32.61
C SER A 702 13.45 -9.88 -33.05
N SER A 703 12.54 -9.36 -32.24
CA SER A 703 11.11 -9.24 -32.55
C SER A 703 10.76 -8.19 -33.62
N TRP A 704 11.68 -7.28 -33.95
CA TRP A 704 11.38 -6.13 -34.80
C TRP A 704 11.14 -6.53 -36.27
N ASN A 705 10.02 -6.08 -36.82
CA ASN A 705 9.74 -6.23 -38.25
C ASN A 705 10.31 -5.04 -39.05
N VAL A 706 11.53 -5.18 -39.53
CA VAL A 706 12.24 -4.14 -40.33
C VAL A 706 12.02 -4.25 -41.84
N SER A 707 11.09 -5.09 -42.32
CA SER A 707 10.90 -5.37 -43.75
C SER A 707 10.58 -4.14 -44.62
N ASN A 708 10.05 -3.05 -44.05
CA ASN A 708 9.77 -1.81 -44.77
C ASN A 708 10.92 -0.78 -44.75
N VAL A 709 12.01 -1.06 -44.03
CA VAL A 709 13.16 -0.15 -43.91
C VAL A 709 13.98 -0.17 -45.21
N THR A 710 14.34 1.03 -45.70
CA THR A 710 15.07 1.18 -46.98
C THR A 710 16.52 1.63 -46.82
N THR A 711 16.88 2.17 -45.66
CA THR A 711 18.24 2.69 -45.33
C THR A 711 18.57 2.43 -43.87
N MET A 712 19.73 1.82 -43.60
CA MET A 712 20.27 1.55 -42.25
C MET A 712 21.66 2.18 -42.04
N GLU A 713 21.94 3.28 -42.74
CA GLU A 713 23.25 3.94 -42.70
C GLU A 713 23.62 4.33 -41.26
N GLY A 714 24.77 3.84 -40.79
CA GLY A 714 25.28 4.14 -39.46
C GLY A 714 24.39 3.73 -38.29
N MET A 715 23.42 2.81 -38.48
CA MET A 715 22.43 2.46 -37.45
C MET A 715 23.07 2.15 -36.08
N PHE A 716 24.19 1.43 -36.07
CA PHE A 716 24.99 1.07 -34.89
C PHE A 716 26.42 1.67 -34.94
N TYR A 717 26.60 2.79 -35.64
CA TYR A 717 27.90 3.47 -35.74
C TYR A 717 28.45 3.76 -34.34
N LYS A 718 29.54 3.11 -33.95
CA LYS A 718 30.17 3.20 -32.63
C LYS A 718 29.24 2.90 -31.45
N ALA A 719 28.23 2.05 -31.64
CA ALA A 719 27.49 1.45 -30.55
C ALA A 719 28.36 0.32 -29.94
N THR A 720 29.29 0.68 -29.07
CA THR A 720 30.40 -0.19 -28.66
C THR A 720 29.99 -1.43 -27.89
N ALA A 721 28.85 -1.40 -27.21
CA ALA A 721 28.32 -2.51 -26.41
C ALA A 721 27.32 -3.41 -27.17
N PHE A 722 26.84 -2.99 -28.34
CA PHE A 722 25.78 -3.71 -29.05
C PHE A 722 26.30 -5.02 -29.66
N ASP A 723 25.71 -6.14 -29.24
CA ASP A 723 26.02 -7.49 -29.71
C ASP A 723 24.79 -8.41 -29.69
N GLN A 724 23.60 -7.89 -30.01
CA GLN A 724 22.36 -8.66 -29.97
C GLN A 724 22.01 -9.29 -31.32
N ASN A 725 21.43 -10.48 -31.28
CA ASN A 725 21.14 -11.27 -32.47
C ASN A 725 20.03 -10.62 -33.32
N ILE A 726 20.37 -10.34 -34.58
CA ILE A 726 19.51 -9.70 -35.58
C ILE A 726 19.50 -10.46 -36.91
N ASP A 727 19.87 -11.75 -36.91
CA ASP A 727 19.90 -12.58 -38.14
C ASP A 727 18.52 -12.68 -38.79
N ASN A 728 17.46 -12.62 -37.98
CA ASN A 728 16.08 -12.79 -38.41
C ASN A 728 15.47 -11.54 -39.10
N TRP A 729 16.19 -10.41 -39.15
CA TRP A 729 15.73 -9.19 -39.79
C TRP A 729 15.59 -9.35 -41.32
N ASP A 730 14.43 -8.99 -41.86
CA ASP A 730 14.22 -8.88 -43.31
C ASP A 730 14.80 -7.56 -43.85
N VAL A 731 16.05 -7.60 -44.29
CA VAL A 731 16.77 -6.45 -44.89
C VAL A 731 16.61 -6.35 -46.42
N GLY A 732 15.71 -7.12 -47.03
CA GLY A 732 15.60 -7.25 -48.50
C GLY A 732 15.27 -5.94 -49.25
N ASN A 733 14.73 -4.95 -48.55
CA ASN A 733 14.43 -3.62 -49.10
C ASN A 733 15.53 -2.57 -48.84
N VAL A 734 16.58 -2.91 -48.09
CA VAL A 734 17.68 -1.99 -47.77
C VAL A 734 18.57 -1.79 -48.98
N THR A 735 18.91 -0.53 -49.27
CA THR A 735 19.73 -0.15 -50.44
C THR A 735 21.13 0.35 -50.09
N SER A 736 21.35 0.75 -48.83
CA SER A 736 22.60 1.32 -48.32
C SER A 736 22.86 0.89 -46.87
N MET A 737 24.06 0.38 -46.61
CA MET A 737 24.56 -0.07 -45.30
C MET A 737 25.86 0.64 -44.91
N ILE A 738 26.04 1.88 -45.39
CA ILE A 738 27.23 2.69 -45.13
C ILE A 738 27.45 2.80 -43.61
N TYR A 739 28.65 2.45 -43.15
CA TYR A 739 29.08 2.57 -41.74
C TYR A 739 28.15 1.92 -40.70
N MET A 740 27.29 0.97 -41.08
CA MET A 740 26.24 0.42 -40.21
C MET A 740 26.78 -0.06 -38.86
N PHE A 741 27.91 -0.77 -38.86
CA PHE A 741 28.59 -1.32 -37.67
C PHE A 741 29.99 -0.73 -37.49
N GLN A 742 30.30 0.42 -38.08
CA GLN A 742 31.63 1.00 -37.94
C GLN A 742 31.92 1.28 -36.45
N GLY A 743 32.98 0.68 -35.90
CA GLY A 743 33.38 0.82 -34.50
C GLY A 743 32.40 0.21 -33.49
N ALA A 744 31.45 -0.63 -33.93
CA ALA A 744 30.69 -1.50 -33.02
C ALA A 744 31.61 -2.65 -32.57
N THR A 745 32.43 -2.37 -31.56
CA THR A 745 33.60 -3.21 -31.21
C THR A 745 33.24 -4.58 -30.63
N ALA A 746 32.03 -4.73 -30.07
CA ALA A 746 31.53 -6.00 -29.52
C ALA A 746 30.78 -6.85 -30.55
N PHE A 747 30.23 -6.25 -31.62
CA PHE A 747 29.31 -6.92 -32.52
C PHE A 747 29.94 -8.10 -33.28
N ASN A 748 29.43 -9.31 -33.04
CA ASN A 748 29.84 -10.54 -33.72
C ASN A 748 28.68 -11.51 -34.00
N GLN A 749 27.48 -10.99 -34.27
CA GLN A 749 26.29 -11.82 -34.46
C GLN A 749 26.15 -12.38 -35.89
N PRO A 750 25.59 -13.59 -36.07
CA PRO A 750 25.49 -14.23 -37.37
C PRO A 750 24.51 -13.47 -38.26
N ILE A 751 25.00 -12.81 -39.32
CA ILE A 751 24.18 -12.06 -40.29
C ILE A 751 24.36 -12.60 -41.72
N GLY A 752 24.93 -13.79 -41.84
CA GLY A 752 25.19 -14.46 -43.12
C GLY A 752 23.92 -14.82 -43.89
N THR A 753 22.75 -14.86 -43.24
CA THR A 753 21.47 -15.25 -43.86
C THR A 753 20.71 -14.08 -44.50
N TRP A 754 21.13 -12.84 -44.25
CA TRP A 754 20.49 -11.63 -44.75
C TRP A 754 20.38 -11.58 -46.29
N ASP A 755 19.20 -11.22 -46.81
CA ASP A 755 19.01 -10.91 -48.24
C ASP A 755 19.53 -9.49 -48.56
N VAL A 756 20.83 -9.39 -48.85
CA VAL A 756 21.46 -8.13 -49.27
C VAL A 756 21.34 -7.84 -50.77
N SER A 757 20.51 -8.56 -51.52
CA SER A 757 20.44 -8.46 -52.99
C SER A 757 19.98 -7.09 -53.51
N SER A 758 19.43 -6.23 -52.65
CA SER A 758 19.04 -4.85 -52.94
C SER A 758 20.12 -3.81 -52.61
N VAL A 759 21.15 -4.18 -51.85
CA VAL A 759 22.18 -3.26 -51.37
C VAL A 759 23.10 -2.84 -52.51
N THR A 760 23.40 -1.54 -52.57
CA THR A 760 24.27 -0.95 -53.60
C THR A 760 25.58 -0.39 -53.05
N ILE A 761 25.63 -0.05 -51.76
CA ILE A 761 26.79 0.57 -51.12
C ILE A 761 26.97 -0.04 -49.71
N MET A 762 28.18 -0.53 -49.42
CA MET A 762 28.60 -1.13 -48.14
C MET A 762 29.91 -0.48 -47.63
N THR A 763 30.19 0.75 -48.03
CA THR A 763 31.40 1.48 -47.63
C THR A 763 31.55 1.51 -46.11
N GLY A 764 32.67 0.99 -45.60
CA GLY A 764 33.01 0.98 -44.18
C GLY A 764 32.01 0.29 -43.26
N MET A 765 31.22 -0.68 -43.75
CA MET A 765 30.17 -1.34 -42.95
C MET A 765 30.70 -1.90 -41.62
N PHE A 766 31.90 -2.49 -41.62
CA PHE A 766 32.57 -3.09 -40.46
C PHE A 766 33.92 -2.43 -40.14
N LEU A 767 34.11 -1.18 -40.55
CA LEU A 767 35.34 -0.42 -40.27
C LEU A 767 35.56 -0.36 -38.74
N ASP A 768 36.72 -0.79 -38.25
CA ASP A 768 37.04 -0.87 -36.82
C ASP A 768 36.07 -1.75 -35.97
N ALA A 769 35.28 -2.63 -36.58
CA ALA A 769 34.45 -3.62 -35.87
C ALA A 769 35.32 -4.81 -35.44
N THR A 770 36.03 -4.65 -34.33
CA THR A 770 37.17 -5.52 -33.95
C THR A 770 36.80 -6.97 -33.62
N ALA A 771 35.58 -7.23 -33.15
CA ALA A 771 35.10 -8.57 -32.81
C ALA A 771 34.43 -9.29 -33.98
N PHE A 772 34.12 -8.60 -35.08
CA PHE A 772 33.29 -9.16 -36.14
C PHE A 772 34.03 -10.23 -36.95
N ASP A 773 33.54 -11.47 -36.87
CA ASP A 773 34.09 -12.64 -37.55
C ASP A 773 33.00 -13.61 -38.02
N GLN A 774 32.29 -13.26 -39.11
CA GLN A 774 31.17 -14.07 -39.64
C GLN A 774 31.34 -14.37 -41.14
N ASP A 775 30.80 -15.52 -41.57
CA ASP A 775 30.79 -15.94 -42.98
C ASP A 775 29.73 -15.17 -43.80
N LEU A 776 30.19 -14.42 -44.80
CA LEU A 776 29.36 -13.61 -45.70
C LEU A 776 29.25 -14.19 -47.12
N GLY A 777 29.72 -15.43 -47.34
CA GLY A 777 29.80 -16.05 -48.67
C GLY A 777 28.44 -16.23 -49.36
N ASN A 778 27.35 -16.28 -48.60
CA ASN A 778 25.98 -16.46 -49.11
C ASN A 778 25.32 -15.17 -49.62
N TRP A 779 25.93 -14.01 -49.36
CA TRP A 779 25.36 -12.72 -49.75
C TRP A 779 25.32 -12.52 -51.29
N ASP A 780 24.15 -12.16 -51.84
CA ASP A 780 24.04 -11.73 -53.26
C ASP A 780 24.50 -10.27 -53.41
N ILE A 781 25.80 -10.08 -53.64
CA ILE A 781 26.41 -8.76 -53.82
C ILE A 781 26.26 -8.18 -55.25
N SER A 782 25.36 -8.69 -56.08
CA SER A 782 25.31 -8.36 -57.52
C SER A 782 25.03 -6.89 -57.84
N LYS A 783 24.32 -6.21 -56.94
CA LYS A 783 23.99 -4.78 -57.08
C LYS A 783 25.03 -3.86 -56.44
N VAL A 784 25.96 -4.39 -55.63
CA VAL A 784 26.98 -3.60 -54.94
C VAL A 784 27.88 -2.88 -55.94
N ARG A 785 28.23 -1.63 -55.59
CA ARG A 785 29.07 -0.73 -56.39
C ARG A 785 30.28 -0.22 -55.63
N ASP A 786 30.24 -0.25 -54.30
CA ASP A 786 31.31 0.27 -53.45
C ASP A 786 31.37 -0.51 -52.12
N MET A 787 32.56 -1.06 -51.82
CA MET A 787 32.92 -1.74 -50.56
C MET A 787 34.26 -1.20 -50.02
N THR A 788 34.55 0.07 -50.33
CA THR A 788 35.77 0.74 -49.86
C THR A 788 35.82 0.69 -48.33
N ILE A 789 36.99 0.40 -47.77
CA ILE A 789 37.29 0.36 -46.32
C ILE A 789 36.35 -0.53 -45.48
N MET A 790 35.66 -1.51 -46.10
CA MET A 790 34.62 -2.31 -45.44
C MET A 790 35.12 -3.00 -44.15
N PHE A 791 36.31 -3.60 -44.18
CA PHE A 791 36.94 -4.27 -43.04
C PHE A 791 38.24 -3.61 -42.57
N ASP A 792 38.54 -2.37 -42.98
CA ASP A 792 39.73 -1.68 -42.45
C ASP A 792 39.63 -1.61 -40.91
N GLY A 793 40.69 -1.98 -40.20
CA GLY A 793 40.67 -2.13 -38.73
C GLY A 793 39.98 -3.41 -38.18
N ALA A 794 39.32 -4.22 -39.00
CA ALA A 794 38.75 -5.53 -38.64
C ALA A 794 39.54 -6.70 -39.25
N ALA A 795 39.30 -7.92 -38.76
CA ALA A 795 39.92 -9.14 -39.27
C ALA A 795 38.93 -10.30 -39.19
N LEU A 796 38.51 -10.82 -40.34
CA LEU A 796 37.82 -12.10 -40.41
C LEU A 796 38.84 -13.23 -40.21
N SER A 797 38.43 -14.31 -39.54
CA SER A 797 39.18 -15.56 -39.52
C SER A 797 39.43 -16.05 -40.94
N LEU A 798 40.48 -16.87 -41.10
CA LEU A 798 40.86 -17.38 -42.41
C LEU A 798 39.70 -18.15 -43.07
N LYS A 799 38.99 -18.99 -42.30
CA LYS A 799 37.81 -19.73 -42.75
C LYS A 799 36.71 -18.81 -43.27
N ASN A 800 36.31 -17.80 -42.49
CA ASN A 800 35.24 -16.90 -42.87
C ASN A 800 35.62 -15.98 -44.05
N TYR A 801 36.87 -15.52 -44.10
CA TYR A 801 37.36 -14.72 -45.23
C TYR A 801 37.45 -15.53 -46.52
N ASP A 802 37.97 -16.77 -46.44
CA ASP A 802 38.02 -17.68 -47.59
C ASP A 802 36.62 -18.03 -48.09
N ASN A 803 35.69 -18.38 -47.20
CA ASN A 803 34.30 -18.66 -47.56
C ASN A 803 33.62 -17.46 -48.20
N THR A 804 33.85 -16.26 -47.68
CA THR A 804 33.33 -15.01 -48.25
C THR A 804 33.82 -14.81 -49.68
N LEU A 805 35.13 -14.94 -49.91
CA LEU A 805 35.74 -14.80 -51.24
C LEU A 805 35.24 -15.88 -52.21
N ILE A 806 35.17 -17.14 -51.77
CA ILE A 806 34.70 -18.27 -52.57
C ILE A 806 33.24 -18.07 -52.94
N GLY A 807 32.37 -17.81 -51.96
CA GLY A 807 30.94 -17.62 -52.13
C GLY A 807 30.63 -16.52 -53.14
N TRP A 808 31.25 -15.34 -52.98
CA TRP A 808 31.09 -14.24 -53.93
C TRP A 808 31.58 -14.58 -55.34
N ASN A 809 32.65 -15.37 -55.48
CA ASN A 809 33.13 -15.84 -56.78
C ASN A 809 32.25 -16.94 -57.42
N THR A 810 31.24 -17.44 -56.71
CA THR A 810 30.27 -18.44 -57.23
C THR A 810 28.94 -17.85 -57.68
N LEU A 811 28.73 -16.53 -57.57
CA LEU A 811 27.48 -15.87 -57.97
C LEU A 811 27.14 -15.98 -59.49
N ASP A 812 28.02 -16.57 -60.29
CA ASP A 812 27.81 -16.84 -61.71
C ASP A 812 26.63 -17.82 -61.93
N THR A 813 25.69 -17.47 -62.81
CA THR A 813 24.54 -18.34 -63.08
C THR A 813 24.89 -19.47 -64.04
N ALA A 814 24.20 -20.62 -63.92
CA ALA A 814 24.35 -21.77 -64.83
C ALA A 814 24.07 -21.45 -66.32
N ALA A 815 23.49 -20.28 -66.62
CA ALA A 815 23.24 -19.76 -67.97
C ALA A 815 24.43 -18.97 -68.56
N GLY A 816 25.51 -18.77 -67.80
CA GLY A 816 26.69 -17.98 -68.20
C GLY A 816 26.47 -16.47 -68.12
N GLU A 817 25.43 -16.01 -67.42
CA GLU A 817 25.22 -14.61 -67.07
C GLU A 817 25.85 -14.34 -65.70
N THR A 818 26.78 -13.40 -65.64
CA THR A 818 27.50 -13.10 -64.40
C THR A 818 26.76 -12.12 -63.52
N LYS A 819 26.58 -12.48 -62.24
CA LYS A 819 26.07 -11.59 -61.20
C LYS A 819 27.20 -10.90 -60.41
N ILE A 820 28.47 -11.24 -60.67
CA ILE A 820 29.60 -10.65 -59.94
C ILE A 820 29.80 -9.20 -60.41
N PRO A 821 29.79 -8.20 -59.49
CA PRO A 821 30.01 -6.81 -59.88
C PRO A 821 31.44 -6.60 -60.38
N THR A 822 31.66 -5.61 -61.25
CA THR A 822 33.00 -5.34 -61.83
C THR A 822 33.56 -4.01 -61.35
N SER A 823 34.90 -3.91 -61.31
CA SER A 823 35.61 -2.68 -60.89
C SER A 823 35.33 -2.25 -59.44
N ILE A 824 35.09 -3.22 -58.56
CA ILE A 824 34.88 -2.98 -57.12
C ILE A 824 36.22 -2.71 -56.43
N THR A 825 36.22 -1.77 -55.49
CA THR A 825 37.29 -1.64 -54.49
C THR A 825 36.78 -2.29 -53.21
N PHE A 826 37.52 -3.27 -52.70
CA PHE A 826 37.20 -4.04 -51.51
C PHE A 826 38.40 -4.02 -50.57
N ASP A 827 38.14 -3.73 -49.31
CA ASP A 827 39.13 -3.80 -48.24
C ASP A 827 38.74 -4.94 -47.30
N GLY A 828 39.51 -6.02 -47.34
CA GLY A 828 39.42 -7.17 -46.44
C GLY A 828 40.14 -6.96 -45.12
N GLY A 829 40.68 -5.77 -44.86
CA GLY A 829 41.30 -5.43 -43.59
C GLY A 829 42.57 -6.22 -43.32
N ASN A 830 42.70 -6.68 -42.08
CA ASN A 830 43.82 -7.52 -41.63
C ASN A 830 43.59 -9.03 -41.90
N SER A 831 42.53 -9.39 -42.64
CA SER A 831 42.20 -10.79 -42.94
C SER A 831 43.25 -11.41 -43.88
N VAL A 832 43.62 -12.66 -43.59
CA VAL A 832 44.50 -13.48 -44.44
C VAL A 832 43.65 -14.50 -45.23
N TYR A 833 44.14 -14.95 -46.40
CA TYR A 833 43.45 -15.97 -47.22
C TYR A 833 44.38 -17.15 -47.56
N CYS A 834 43.79 -18.30 -47.88
CA CYS A 834 44.50 -19.49 -48.34
C CYS A 834 43.70 -20.27 -49.40
N SER A 835 42.64 -20.98 -49.00
CA SER A 835 41.81 -21.78 -49.91
C SER A 835 41.02 -20.89 -50.90
N GLY A 836 40.74 -19.65 -50.51
CA GLY A 836 40.12 -18.62 -51.34
C GLY A 836 41.05 -18.01 -52.39
N GLU A 837 42.35 -18.36 -52.45
CA GLU A 837 43.34 -17.76 -53.37
C GLU A 837 42.85 -17.74 -54.83
N THR A 838 42.26 -18.85 -55.31
CA THR A 838 41.77 -18.94 -56.69
C THR A 838 40.58 -18.01 -56.92
N ALA A 839 39.62 -17.98 -55.98
CA ALA A 839 38.44 -17.13 -56.06
C ALA A 839 38.83 -15.65 -56.04
N ARG A 840 39.69 -15.27 -55.09
CA ARG A 840 40.25 -13.92 -54.97
C ARG A 840 40.96 -13.47 -56.24
N GLN A 841 41.82 -14.31 -56.81
CA GLN A 841 42.55 -13.97 -58.02
C GLN A 841 41.61 -13.83 -59.23
N ASP A 842 40.52 -14.61 -59.30
CA ASP A 842 39.49 -14.49 -60.33
C ASP A 842 38.68 -13.19 -60.21
N LEU A 843 38.29 -12.81 -58.98
CA LEU A 843 37.68 -11.49 -58.69
C LEU A 843 38.56 -10.33 -59.20
N ILE A 844 39.88 -10.42 -59.03
CA ILE A 844 40.84 -9.43 -59.53
C ILE A 844 40.97 -9.48 -61.06
N ASP A 845 41.30 -10.64 -61.63
CA ASP A 845 41.69 -10.77 -63.03
C ASP A 845 40.49 -10.70 -63.99
N SER A 846 39.40 -11.39 -63.66
CA SER A 846 38.20 -11.50 -64.51
C SER A 846 37.22 -10.34 -64.28
N TYR A 847 37.08 -9.89 -63.03
CA TYR A 847 36.09 -8.88 -62.64
C TYR A 847 36.69 -7.52 -62.30
N ARG A 848 38.02 -7.36 -62.35
CA ARG A 848 38.76 -6.10 -62.12
C ARG A 848 38.58 -5.54 -60.72
N TRP A 849 38.44 -6.39 -59.72
CA TRP A 849 38.43 -5.94 -58.34
C TRP A 849 39.81 -5.40 -57.93
N THR A 850 39.81 -4.43 -57.02
CA THR A 850 41.00 -4.00 -56.27
C THR A 850 40.79 -4.45 -54.83
N ILE A 851 41.54 -5.46 -54.39
CA ILE A 851 41.44 -6.04 -53.05
C ILE A 851 42.68 -5.64 -52.24
N THR A 852 42.46 -5.08 -51.05
CA THR A 852 43.48 -4.86 -50.02
C THR A 852 43.17 -5.82 -48.87
N ASP A 853 44.16 -6.61 -48.44
CA ASP A 853 44.07 -7.59 -47.37
C ASP A 853 45.48 -7.89 -46.83
N ALA A 854 45.62 -8.73 -45.80
CA ALA A 854 46.92 -9.07 -45.21
C ALA A 854 47.75 -10.07 -46.05
N GLY A 855 47.20 -10.58 -47.16
CA GLY A 855 47.88 -11.45 -48.11
C GLY A 855 47.67 -12.95 -47.88
N LEU A 856 48.31 -13.75 -48.74
CA LEU A 856 48.27 -15.21 -48.70
C LEU A 856 49.03 -15.72 -47.47
N ASN A 857 48.36 -16.48 -46.61
CA ASN A 857 48.99 -17.20 -45.51
C ASN A 857 48.37 -18.60 -45.37
N CYS A 858 49.11 -19.61 -45.82
CA CYS A 858 48.73 -21.03 -45.71
C CYS A 858 49.63 -21.79 -44.73
N ASP A 859 50.53 -21.10 -44.02
CA ASP A 859 51.47 -21.69 -43.05
C ASP A 859 50.84 -21.77 -41.65
N ILE A 860 49.56 -22.10 -41.60
CA ILE A 860 48.76 -22.17 -40.39
C ILE A 860 49.22 -23.38 -39.60
N VAL A 861 49.47 -23.16 -38.32
CA VAL A 861 49.91 -24.19 -37.37
C VAL A 861 48.66 -24.93 -36.91
N ASP A 862 48.83 -26.21 -36.57
CA ASP A 862 47.90 -27.01 -35.78
C ASP A 862 48.66 -27.16 -34.46
N SER A 863 48.33 -26.30 -33.50
CA SER A 863 49.12 -26.01 -32.32
C SER A 863 49.01 -27.09 -31.26
N ASP A 864 47.87 -27.77 -31.17
CA ASP A 864 47.59 -28.86 -30.24
C ASP A 864 47.72 -30.27 -30.87
N GLU A 865 47.94 -30.33 -32.20
CA GLU A 865 48.10 -31.56 -33.00
C GLU A 865 46.85 -32.46 -33.01
N ASP A 866 45.65 -31.88 -32.88
CA ASP A 866 44.37 -32.59 -32.88
C ASP A 866 43.90 -33.02 -34.30
N GLY A 867 44.51 -32.44 -35.34
CA GLY A 867 44.24 -32.69 -36.74
C GLY A 867 43.34 -31.65 -37.43
N VAL A 868 42.95 -30.58 -36.74
CA VAL A 868 42.31 -29.35 -37.22
C VAL A 868 43.32 -28.21 -37.11
N GLN A 869 43.25 -27.22 -38.02
CA GLN A 869 44.24 -26.13 -38.06
C GLN A 869 43.78 -25.00 -37.14
N ASP A 870 44.70 -24.26 -36.48
CA ASP A 870 44.40 -23.21 -35.48
C ASP A 870 43.33 -22.18 -35.91
N ASP A 871 43.18 -21.95 -37.20
CA ASP A 871 42.22 -21.00 -37.78
C ASP A 871 40.83 -21.60 -38.05
N MET A 872 40.72 -22.92 -38.01
CA MET A 872 39.50 -23.71 -38.09
C MET A 872 39.20 -24.44 -36.78
N ASP A 873 40.11 -24.34 -35.81
CA ASP A 873 40.07 -24.96 -34.51
C ASP A 873 39.51 -23.93 -33.50
N ASN A 874 38.27 -24.16 -33.11
CA ASN A 874 37.58 -23.38 -32.10
C ASN A 874 37.98 -23.82 -30.68
N CYS A 875 38.76 -24.90 -30.56
CA CYS A 875 39.13 -25.60 -29.34
C CYS A 875 40.65 -25.78 -29.27
N ALA A 876 41.39 -24.67 -29.30
CA ALA A 876 42.85 -24.57 -29.47
C ALA A 876 43.78 -25.32 -28.48
N ASP A 877 43.22 -26.10 -27.54
CA ASP A 877 43.92 -26.87 -26.51
C ASP A 877 43.32 -28.28 -26.35
N THR A 878 42.86 -28.91 -27.45
CA THR A 878 42.22 -30.21 -27.42
C THR A 878 43.12 -31.30 -26.82
N PRO A 879 42.62 -32.09 -25.84
CA PRO A 879 43.40 -33.14 -25.21
C PRO A 879 43.96 -34.17 -26.21
N ALA A 880 45.28 -34.38 -26.14
CA ALA A 880 45.99 -35.23 -27.10
C ALA A 880 45.46 -36.68 -27.17
N GLY A 881 44.91 -37.05 -28.33
CA GLY A 881 44.47 -38.42 -28.65
C GLY A 881 42.95 -38.62 -28.70
N GLU A 882 42.17 -37.57 -28.47
CA GLU A 882 40.72 -37.58 -28.63
C GLU A 882 40.30 -37.46 -30.10
N THR A 883 39.07 -37.84 -30.43
CA THR A 883 38.53 -37.70 -31.78
C THR A 883 37.73 -36.41 -31.86
N VAL A 884 38.18 -35.51 -32.73
CA VAL A 884 37.59 -34.17 -32.91
C VAL A 884 36.61 -34.11 -34.07
N ASP A 885 35.69 -33.17 -33.98
CA ASP A 885 34.79 -32.82 -35.07
C ASP A 885 35.47 -31.85 -36.09
N ALA A 886 34.67 -31.23 -36.96
CA ALA A 886 35.20 -30.39 -38.03
C ALA A 886 35.70 -29.00 -37.55
N ASN A 887 35.46 -28.63 -36.29
CA ASN A 887 35.86 -27.37 -35.68
C ASN A 887 36.96 -27.56 -34.61
N GLY A 888 37.63 -28.71 -34.58
CA GLY A 888 38.71 -28.99 -33.63
C GLY A 888 38.23 -29.41 -32.23
N CYS A 889 36.93 -29.41 -31.99
CA CYS A 889 36.40 -29.76 -30.67
C CYS A 889 36.17 -31.27 -30.56
N SER A 890 36.68 -31.86 -29.47
CA SER A 890 36.34 -33.22 -29.07
C SER A 890 35.00 -33.25 -28.34
N ASP A 891 34.42 -34.44 -28.16
CA ASP A 891 33.16 -34.59 -27.39
C ASP A 891 33.29 -34.11 -25.93
N SER A 892 34.52 -33.98 -25.39
CA SER A 892 34.77 -33.47 -24.04
C SER A 892 34.83 -31.94 -23.95
N GLN A 893 34.74 -31.25 -25.08
CA GLN A 893 34.80 -29.78 -25.19
C GLN A 893 33.58 -29.19 -25.90
N LYS A 894 32.59 -30.03 -26.25
CA LYS A 894 31.32 -29.54 -26.81
C LYS A 894 30.49 -28.99 -25.67
N ASP A 895 29.88 -27.85 -25.93
CA ASP A 895 28.99 -27.12 -25.06
C ASP A 895 27.90 -26.59 -26.01
N SER A 896 26.74 -27.23 -25.98
CA SER A 896 25.71 -27.16 -27.01
C SER A 896 24.80 -25.94 -26.86
N ASP A 897 24.78 -25.32 -25.69
CA ASP A 897 24.02 -24.12 -25.34
C ASP A 897 24.91 -22.92 -24.94
N ASN A 898 26.22 -23.14 -24.80
CA ASN A 898 27.29 -22.15 -24.53
C ASN A 898 27.22 -21.52 -23.14
N ASP A 899 26.85 -22.26 -22.10
CA ASP A 899 26.85 -21.78 -20.73
C ASP A 899 28.24 -21.83 -20.04
N GLY A 900 29.18 -22.56 -20.63
CA GLY A 900 30.55 -22.72 -20.13
C GLY A 900 30.87 -24.11 -19.57
N THR A 901 29.89 -25.02 -19.48
CA THR A 901 30.07 -26.40 -19.05
C THR A 901 29.95 -27.36 -20.23
N PRO A 902 30.93 -28.27 -20.47
CA PRO A 902 30.83 -29.16 -21.62
C PRO A 902 29.66 -30.15 -21.48
N ASP A 903 28.95 -30.45 -22.58
CA ASP A 903 27.86 -31.43 -22.74
C ASP A 903 28.07 -32.79 -22.02
N SER A 904 29.33 -33.17 -21.80
CA SER A 904 29.69 -34.42 -21.14
C SER A 904 29.73 -34.35 -19.61
N GLU A 905 29.80 -33.14 -19.07
CA GLU A 905 29.84 -32.76 -17.65
C GLU A 905 28.60 -31.96 -17.24
N ASP A 906 27.80 -31.53 -18.21
CA ASP A 906 26.54 -30.83 -18.09
C ASP A 906 25.34 -31.81 -17.95
N ALA A 907 24.55 -31.63 -16.90
CA ALA A 907 23.34 -32.41 -16.63
C ALA A 907 22.17 -32.05 -17.57
N PHE A 908 22.14 -30.82 -18.09
CA PHE A 908 21.15 -30.27 -19.02
C PHE A 908 21.78 -29.62 -20.27
N PRO A 909 22.40 -30.40 -21.19
CA PRO A 909 23.19 -29.91 -22.33
C PRO A 909 22.49 -29.12 -23.45
N LEU A 910 21.31 -28.57 -23.21
CA LEU A 910 20.54 -27.75 -24.15
C LEU A 910 19.86 -26.55 -23.46
N ASP A 911 20.14 -26.30 -22.19
CA ASP A 911 19.57 -25.24 -21.37
C ASP A 911 20.69 -24.34 -20.82
N ALA A 912 20.97 -23.23 -21.52
CA ALA A 912 22.11 -22.36 -21.23
C ALA A 912 22.09 -21.66 -19.85
N ASP A 913 21.00 -21.82 -19.10
CA ASP A 913 20.81 -21.25 -17.76
C ASP A 913 21.00 -22.32 -16.66
N GLU A 914 21.33 -23.58 -17.00
CA GLU A 914 21.46 -24.69 -16.06
C GLU A 914 22.40 -25.81 -16.54
N ASP A 915 23.39 -26.16 -15.72
CA ASP A 915 24.36 -27.23 -16.00
C ASP A 915 24.49 -28.30 -14.90
N THR A 916 23.86 -28.09 -13.74
CA THR A 916 24.08 -28.87 -12.52
C THR A 916 22.78 -29.52 -12.01
N ASP A 917 22.89 -30.77 -11.53
CA ASP A 917 21.82 -31.56 -10.90
C ASP A 917 22.45 -32.26 -9.70
N THR A 918 22.50 -31.56 -8.57
CA THR A 918 23.34 -31.93 -7.43
C THR A 918 22.87 -33.24 -6.77
N ASP A 919 21.56 -33.46 -6.65
CA ASP A 919 20.98 -34.68 -6.07
C ASP A 919 20.66 -35.78 -7.11
N ASN A 920 20.75 -35.46 -8.40
CA ASN A 920 20.45 -36.33 -9.54
C ASN A 920 18.99 -36.79 -9.63
N ASP A 921 18.02 -35.98 -9.20
CA ASP A 921 16.60 -36.28 -9.33
C ASP A 921 16.02 -35.97 -10.71
N GLY A 922 16.75 -35.20 -11.51
CA GLY A 922 16.41 -34.81 -12.88
C GLY A 922 15.75 -33.44 -13.00
N THR A 923 15.70 -32.66 -11.92
CA THR A 923 15.47 -31.21 -11.87
C THR A 923 16.84 -30.54 -11.73
N GLY A 924 17.06 -29.40 -12.39
CA GLY A 924 18.34 -28.68 -12.25
C GLY A 924 18.28 -27.71 -11.09
N ASP A 925 19.43 -27.43 -10.48
CA ASP A 925 19.56 -26.69 -9.22
C ASP A 925 18.87 -25.28 -9.28
N ASN A 926 18.81 -24.63 -10.44
CA ASN A 926 18.12 -23.33 -10.60
C ASN A 926 16.58 -23.40 -10.47
N ALA A 927 16.01 -24.60 -10.59
CA ALA A 927 14.58 -24.88 -10.58
C ALA A 927 14.18 -25.85 -9.47
N ASP A 928 15.15 -26.56 -8.90
CA ASP A 928 15.00 -27.25 -7.64
C ASP A 928 15.01 -26.26 -6.48
N THR A 929 14.50 -26.68 -5.33
CA THR A 929 14.40 -25.85 -4.12
C THR A 929 15.04 -26.52 -2.90
N ASP A 930 15.73 -27.63 -3.16
CA ASP A 930 16.37 -28.56 -2.22
C ASP A 930 17.42 -29.33 -3.04
N ASP A 931 18.46 -28.62 -3.50
CA ASP A 931 19.42 -29.00 -4.54
C ASP A 931 20.21 -30.29 -4.20
N ASP A 932 20.35 -30.63 -2.92
CA ASP A 932 21.03 -31.84 -2.45
C ASP A 932 20.11 -32.91 -1.81
N ASN A 933 18.83 -32.56 -1.62
CA ASN A 933 17.74 -33.42 -1.17
C ASN A 933 17.97 -34.06 0.21
N ASP A 934 18.61 -33.32 1.11
CA ASP A 934 18.73 -33.70 2.51
C ASP A 934 17.49 -33.34 3.36
N GLY A 935 16.62 -32.49 2.80
CA GLY A 935 15.32 -32.11 3.34
C GLY A 935 15.25 -30.71 3.94
N THR A 936 16.33 -29.93 3.88
CA THR A 936 16.38 -28.50 4.17
C THR A 936 16.32 -27.73 2.85
N LEU A 937 15.51 -26.67 2.75
CA LEU A 937 15.40 -25.90 1.49
C LEU A 937 16.66 -25.06 1.28
N ASP A 938 17.08 -24.81 0.03
CA ASP A 938 18.31 -24.04 -0.27
C ASP A 938 18.33 -22.64 0.37
N THR A 939 17.16 -22.05 0.59
CA THR A 939 17.03 -20.75 1.26
C THR A 939 17.30 -20.78 2.77
N GLU A 940 17.29 -21.97 3.36
CA GLU A 940 17.49 -22.25 4.78
C GLU A 940 18.73 -23.11 5.05
N ASP A 941 19.48 -23.47 4.01
CA ASP A 941 20.65 -24.35 4.05
C ASP A 941 21.96 -23.55 3.85
N ALA A 942 22.91 -23.67 4.79
CA ALA A 942 24.21 -22.99 4.68
C ALA A 942 25.14 -23.63 3.64
N PHE A 943 24.91 -24.90 3.29
CA PHE A 943 25.61 -25.64 2.24
C PHE A 943 24.63 -26.39 1.32
N PRO A 944 23.82 -25.68 0.50
CA PRO A 944 22.72 -26.25 -0.29
C PRO A 944 23.07 -27.38 -1.27
N LEU A 945 24.37 -27.65 -1.48
CA LEU A 945 24.87 -28.64 -2.42
C LEU A 945 25.55 -29.85 -1.72
N ASN A 946 25.44 -29.96 -0.40
CA ASN A 946 26.08 -30.98 0.42
C ASN A 946 25.09 -31.66 1.37
N ALA A 947 24.48 -32.74 0.90
CA ALA A 947 23.44 -33.48 1.60
C ALA A 947 23.79 -34.14 2.95
N ASN A 948 24.96 -33.84 3.53
CA ASN A 948 25.36 -34.27 4.87
C ASN A 948 25.65 -33.08 5.80
N GLU A 949 25.45 -31.85 5.36
CA GLU A 949 25.77 -30.65 6.11
C GLU A 949 24.86 -29.51 5.67
N ASP A 950 24.10 -28.97 6.62
CA ASP A 950 23.17 -27.86 6.38
C ASP A 950 23.52 -26.63 7.24
N THR A 951 24.47 -26.76 8.18
CA THR A 951 24.72 -25.77 9.24
C THR A 951 26.19 -25.30 9.26
N ASP A 952 26.38 -23.97 9.35
CA ASP A 952 27.68 -23.27 9.49
C ASP A 952 27.57 -22.28 10.67
N THR A 953 27.96 -22.71 11.87
CA THR A 953 27.66 -21.97 13.12
C THR A 953 28.41 -20.65 13.23
N ASP A 954 29.66 -20.56 12.77
CA ASP A 954 30.47 -19.33 12.77
C ASP A 954 30.50 -18.58 11.42
N GLY A 955 30.02 -19.23 10.35
CA GLY A 955 29.97 -18.65 9.01
C GLY A 955 31.34 -18.51 8.36
N ASP A 956 32.35 -19.27 8.80
CA ASP A 956 33.69 -19.25 8.22
C ASP A 956 33.78 -20.01 6.87
N GLY A 957 32.71 -20.76 6.54
CA GLY A 957 32.56 -21.55 5.33
C GLY A 957 32.98 -23.01 5.48
N MET A 958 33.27 -23.49 6.70
CA MET A 958 33.46 -24.89 7.04
C MET A 958 32.29 -25.39 7.91
N GLY A 959 31.42 -26.23 7.34
CA GLY A 959 30.26 -26.70 8.09
C GLY A 959 30.62 -27.57 9.30
N ASP A 960 29.74 -27.54 10.29
CA ASP A 960 29.97 -28.00 11.67
C ASP A 960 30.40 -29.48 11.76
N ASN A 961 30.01 -30.38 10.83
CA ASN A 961 30.47 -31.77 10.87
C ASN A 961 31.96 -31.93 10.48
N ALA A 962 32.55 -30.92 9.85
CA ALA A 962 33.94 -30.89 9.41
C ALA A 962 34.80 -29.92 10.21
N ASP A 963 34.21 -28.87 10.80
CA ASP A 963 34.87 -28.02 11.76
C ASP A 963 35.16 -28.80 13.06
N THR A 964 36.16 -28.33 13.80
CA THR A 964 36.54 -28.86 15.11
C THR A 964 36.52 -27.77 16.18
N ASP A 965 36.06 -26.57 15.83
CA ASP A 965 35.92 -25.36 16.63
C ASP A 965 34.73 -24.56 16.04
N ASP A 966 33.51 -25.13 16.12
CA ASP A 966 32.30 -24.73 15.36
C ASP A 966 31.91 -23.24 15.50
N ASP A 967 32.39 -22.54 16.53
CA ASP A 967 32.13 -21.10 16.77
C ASP A 967 33.40 -20.19 16.63
N ASP A 968 34.54 -20.76 16.23
CA ASP A 968 35.90 -20.19 16.13
C ASP A 968 36.29 -19.23 17.28
N ASP A 969 35.83 -19.56 18.49
CA ASP A 969 36.20 -18.82 19.70
C ASP A 969 37.63 -19.14 20.18
N GLY A 970 38.21 -20.19 19.60
CA GLY A 970 39.55 -20.70 19.83
C GLY A 970 39.63 -21.87 20.80
N VAL A 971 38.49 -22.48 21.16
CA VAL A 971 38.36 -23.66 22.02
C VAL A 971 37.62 -24.78 21.27
N LEU A 972 38.40 -25.72 20.71
CA LEU A 972 37.85 -26.93 20.05
C LEU A 972 36.63 -27.58 20.73
N ASP A 973 35.59 -27.97 19.97
CA ASP A 973 34.27 -28.46 20.47
C ASP A 973 34.36 -29.59 21.48
N GLU A 974 35.38 -30.45 21.39
CA GLU A 974 35.57 -31.53 22.38
C GLU A 974 35.85 -31.02 23.80
N ASN A 975 36.24 -29.75 23.92
CA ASN A 975 36.53 -29.03 25.16
C ASN A 975 35.66 -27.77 25.33
N ASP A 976 34.85 -27.42 24.32
CA ASP A 976 33.92 -26.30 24.37
C ASP A 976 32.61 -26.70 25.08
N ILE A 977 32.23 -25.93 26.09
CA ILE A 977 30.96 -26.11 26.80
C ILE A 977 29.87 -25.18 26.25
N CYS A 978 30.28 -24.12 25.56
CA CYS A 978 29.48 -23.02 25.07
C CYS A 978 29.60 -22.89 23.54
N ALA A 979 29.24 -23.97 22.82
CA ALA A 979 29.46 -24.20 21.39
C ALA A 979 28.99 -23.16 20.35
N ASN A 980 28.46 -22.01 20.77
CA ASN A 980 28.03 -20.91 19.91
C ASN A 980 28.49 -19.55 20.50
N THR A 981 29.75 -19.43 20.90
CA THR A 981 30.32 -18.22 21.47
C THR A 981 30.40 -17.10 20.44
N PRO A 982 29.80 -15.92 20.72
CA PRO A 982 29.81 -14.83 19.76
C PRO A 982 31.23 -14.45 19.33
N VAL A 983 31.46 -14.49 18.02
CA VAL A 983 32.74 -14.16 17.38
C VAL A 983 33.25 -12.81 17.87
N SER A 984 34.52 -12.77 18.29
CA SER A 984 35.28 -11.63 18.87
C SER A 984 35.17 -11.38 20.37
N GLU A 985 34.38 -12.17 21.10
CA GLU A 985 34.42 -12.18 22.56
C GLU A 985 35.64 -12.94 23.08
N THR A 986 36.18 -12.53 24.23
CA THR A 986 37.29 -13.26 24.85
C THR A 986 36.74 -14.34 25.76
N VAL A 987 36.95 -15.58 25.35
CA VAL A 987 36.49 -16.76 26.08
C VAL A 987 37.46 -17.19 27.17
N ASP A 988 36.96 -17.97 28.12
CA ASP A 988 37.84 -18.59 29.10
C ASP A 988 38.43 -19.92 28.63
N ALA A 989 38.79 -20.82 29.54
CA ALA A 989 39.43 -22.08 29.17
C ALA A 989 38.42 -23.17 28.79
N GLU A 990 37.12 -22.89 28.90
CA GLU A 990 35.99 -23.81 28.68
C GLU A 990 35.09 -23.32 27.53
N GLY A 991 35.57 -22.38 26.69
CA GLY A 991 34.81 -21.81 25.56
C GLY A 991 33.87 -20.69 25.93
N CYS A 992 33.41 -20.64 27.18
CA CYS A 992 32.42 -19.65 27.56
C CYS A 992 33.01 -18.24 27.70
N SER A 993 32.45 -17.27 26.99
CA SER A 993 32.64 -15.85 27.28
C SER A 993 31.82 -15.43 28.52
N ASP A 994 32.07 -14.23 29.04
CA ASP A 994 31.29 -13.71 30.18
C ASP A 994 29.81 -13.49 29.80
N SER A 995 29.48 -13.37 28.51
CA SER A 995 28.09 -13.21 28.03
C SER A 995 27.30 -14.52 27.99
N GLN A 996 27.97 -15.67 28.10
CA GLN A 996 27.33 -17.00 28.11
C GLN A 996 27.40 -17.69 29.48
N LYS A 997 28.25 -17.20 30.38
CA LYS A 997 28.31 -17.70 31.74
C LYS A 997 27.19 -17.11 32.57
N ASP A 998 26.67 -17.90 33.48
CA ASP A 998 25.71 -17.49 34.50
C ASP A 998 26.16 -18.21 35.78
N SER A 999 26.93 -17.49 36.60
CA SER A 999 27.70 -18.05 37.72
C SER A 999 26.83 -18.47 38.90
N ASP A 1000 25.66 -17.86 39.07
CA ASP A 1000 24.68 -18.21 40.11
C ASP A 1000 23.41 -18.90 39.57
N PHE A 1001 23.38 -19.16 38.25
CA PHE A 1001 22.38 -19.94 37.53
C PHE A 1001 20.98 -19.34 37.59
N ASP A 1002 20.90 -18.02 37.63
CA ASP A 1002 19.65 -17.28 37.77
C ASP A 1002 18.97 -16.96 36.41
N GLY A 1003 19.67 -17.26 35.32
CA GLY A 1003 19.24 -17.09 33.94
C GLY A 1003 19.76 -15.82 33.27
N ILE A 1004 20.50 -14.95 33.97
CA ILE A 1004 21.14 -13.76 33.43
C ILE A 1004 22.65 -14.00 33.34
N SER A 1005 23.27 -13.59 32.23
CA SER A 1005 24.69 -13.83 32.06
C SER A 1005 25.54 -12.96 32.99
N ASP A 1006 26.70 -13.45 33.41
CA ASP A 1006 27.68 -12.76 34.27
C ASP A 1006 28.09 -11.38 33.72
N ALA A 1007 28.01 -11.18 32.40
CA ALA A 1007 28.31 -9.90 31.75
C ALA A 1007 27.22 -8.84 31.98
N ASP A 1008 25.95 -9.27 32.06
CA ASP A 1008 24.78 -8.41 32.23
C ASP A 1008 24.24 -8.42 33.67
N ASP A 1009 24.71 -9.36 34.48
CA ASP A 1009 24.35 -9.55 35.88
C ASP A 1009 25.10 -8.58 36.82
N GLN A 1010 24.34 -7.67 37.41
CA GLN A 1010 24.80 -6.67 38.38
C GLN A 1010 24.71 -7.18 39.83
N CYS A 1011 24.11 -8.35 40.07
CA CYS A 1011 23.89 -9.02 41.34
C CYS A 1011 24.38 -10.48 41.37
N PRO A 1012 25.70 -10.71 41.20
CA PRO A 1012 26.34 -12.02 40.92
C PRO A 1012 26.39 -13.04 42.07
N ASP A 1013 25.47 -12.96 43.02
CA ASP A 1013 25.28 -13.94 44.11
C ASP A 1013 23.76 -14.05 44.42
N SER A 1014 22.92 -14.06 43.40
CA SER A 1014 21.48 -14.15 43.53
C SER A 1014 21.06 -15.55 44.03
N PRO A 1015 20.01 -15.67 44.87
CA PRO A 1015 19.66 -16.94 45.49
C PRO A 1015 18.98 -17.90 44.49
N GLU A 1016 19.56 -19.10 44.31
CA GLU A 1016 19.19 -20.22 43.39
C GLU A 1016 17.68 -20.64 43.32
N ASP A 1017 16.79 -20.08 44.14
CA ASP A 1017 15.35 -20.38 44.17
C ASP A 1017 14.47 -19.11 43.98
N GLU A 1018 15.07 -17.97 43.59
CA GLU A 1018 14.39 -16.68 43.36
C GLU A 1018 14.61 -16.21 41.91
N SER A 1019 13.55 -15.72 41.26
CA SER A 1019 13.66 -15.15 39.91
C SER A 1019 14.27 -13.75 39.99
N VAL A 1020 15.20 -13.47 39.09
CA VAL A 1020 15.93 -12.19 39.03
C VAL A 1020 15.39 -11.27 37.94
N ASP A 1021 15.66 -9.96 38.03
CA ASP A 1021 15.33 -9.03 36.95
C ASP A 1021 16.38 -9.00 35.83
N ALA A 1022 16.20 -8.14 34.82
CA ALA A 1022 17.10 -8.05 33.67
C ALA A 1022 18.55 -7.62 34.01
N ASN A 1023 18.85 -7.26 35.26
CA ASN A 1023 20.22 -7.03 35.74
C ASN A 1023 20.69 -8.14 36.72
N GLY A 1024 20.06 -9.31 36.73
CA GLY A 1024 20.43 -10.46 37.59
C GLY A 1024 20.12 -10.27 39.10
N CYS A 1025 19.33 -9.25 39.48
CA CYS A 1025 19.02 -9.01 40.88
C CYS A 1025 17.70 -9.67 41.32
N ALA A 1026 17.75 -10.57 42.31
CA ALA A 1026 16.57 -11.13 42.96
C ALA A 1026 15.89 -10.09 43.85
N ASP A 1027 14.57 -10.13 43.98
CA ASP A 1027 13.79 -9.16 44.79
C ASP A 1027 14.25 -9.10 46.27
N SER A 1028 14.81 -10.18 46.81
CA SER A 1028 15.38 -10.17 48.17
C SER A 1028 16.68 -9.36 48.32
N GLN A 1029 17.35 -9.03 47.21
CA GLN A 1029 18.56 -8.19 47.16
C GLN A 1029 18.24 -6.71 46.95
N LYS A 1030 16.97 -6.37 46.74
CA LYS A 1030 16.50 -5.04 46.43
C LYS A 1030 15.96 -4.32 47.69
N ASP A 1031 16.67 -3.31 48.22
CA ASP A 1031 16.25 -2.57 49.42
C ASP A 1031 15.56 -1.23 49.12
N GLY A 1032 14.34 -1.05 49.68
CA GLY A 1032 13.43 0.07 49.39
C GLY A 1032 13.63 1.32 50.24
N ASP A 1033 14.78 1.97 50.13
CA ASP A 1033 15.03 3.32 50.63
C ASP A 1033 15.43 4.23 49.45
N GLU A 1034 14.58 5.14 48.95
CA GLU A 1034 15.12 6.36 48.33
C GLU A 1034 15.55 7.31 49.48
N PRO A 1035 16.85 7.52 49.74
CA PRO A 1035 17.65 8.46 49.00
C PRO A 1035 18.06 7.81 47.68
N GLY A 1036 18.00 8.53 46.55
CA GLY A 1036 18.45 8.00 45.26
C GLY A 1036 19.61 7.00 45.37
N ASP A 1037 19.45 5.88 44.66
CA ASP A 1037 19.95 4.52 44.91
C ASP A 1037 18.84 3.62 45.47
N GLU A 1038 18.57 2.55 44.72
CA GLU A 1038 18.05 1.23 45.16
C GLU A 1038 16.58 1.11 45.67
N ILE A 1039 15.65 0.58 44.85
CA ILE A 1039 15.16 -0.77 44.50
C ILE A 1039 13.92 -1.28 45.31
N ASP A 1040 12.84 -1.55 44.54
CA ASP A 1040 11.86 -2.64 44.66
C ASP A 1040 10.67 -2.62 45.63
N ASN A 1041 9.50 -2.93 45.04
CA ASN A 1041 8.60 -4.05 45.36
C ASN A 1041 7.21 -3.79 44.79
N GLY A 1042 6.63 -4.80 44.12
CA GLY A 1042 5.21 -5.10 44.36
C GLY A 1042 4.25 -5.14 43.18
N ASP A 1043 4.57 -5.94 42.15
CA ASP A 1043 3.77 -7.03 41.52
C ASP A 1043 2.27 -6.77 41.21
N GLY A 1044 1.70 -7.06 40.03
CA GLY A 1044 2.07 -7.72 38.76
C GLY A 1044 1.02 -7.31 37.68
N GLU A 1045 1.03 -7.68 36.40
CA GLU A 1045 1.68 -8.72 35.59
C GLU A 1045 2.02 -8.13 34.19
N GLU A 1046 3.12 -8.66 33.60
CA GLU A 1046 3.51 -8.90 32.19
C GLU A 1046 3.06 -7.91 31.08
N ASP A 1047 3.94 -7.42 30.21
CA ASP A 1047 4.72 -8.23 29.27
C ASP A 1047 6.04 -7.56 28.80
N SER A 1048 6.98 -8.43 28.41
CA SER A 1048 8.43 -8.27 28.26
C SER A 1048 8.93 -7.55 27.00
N LYS A 1049 10.16 -6.98 27.06
CA LYS A 1049 10.93 -6.51 25.89
C LYS A 1049 12.41 -6.88 25.99
N ASP A 1050 12.85 -7.45 24.87
CA ASP A 1050 14.19 -7.85 24.42
C ASP A 1050 14.90 -6.67 23.70
N ASP A 1051 16.23 -6.51 23.80
CA ASP A 1051 16.99 -5.48 23.04
C ASP A 1051 18.48 -5.85 22.88
N THR A 1052 18.82 -6.49 21.76
CA THR A 1052 20.15 -6.42 21.15
C THR A 1052 20.32 -5.02 20.52
N ASP A 1053 21.42 -4.33 20.80
CA ASP A 1053 21.71 -2.97 20.29
C ASP A 1053 22.13 -3.02 18.81
N THR A 1054 21.21 -3.49 17.98
CA THR A 1054 21.11 -3.21 16.55
C THR A 1054 21.21 -1.70 16.36
N LEU A 1055 21.99 -1.24 15.37
CA LEU A 1055 21.93 0.14 14.88
C LEU A 1055 20.45 0.47 14.62
N LYS A 1056 19.79 1.18 15.55
CA LYS A 1056 18.37 1.49 15.43
C LYS A 1056 18.20 2.54 14.35
N VAL A 1057 17.71 2.09 13.22
CA VAL A 1057 17.31 2.97 12.13
C VAL A 1057 15.93 3.51 12.48
N SER A 1058 15.84 4.83 12.65
CA SER A 1058 14.55 5.49 12.76
C SER A 1058 13.75 5.22 11.49
N GLN A 1059 12.73 4.37 11.57
CA GLN A 1059 11.91 4.02 10.42
C GLN A 1059 11.00 5.17 9.96
N ALA A 1060 10.98 6.30 10.68
CA ALA A 1060 10.30 7.50 10.23
C ALA A 1060 10.87 8.79 10.84
N PHE A 1061 10.84 9.88 10.07
CA PHE A 1061 11.20 11.21 10.57
C PHE A 1061 10.31 12.30 9.93
N THR A 1062 10.21 13.45 10.58
CA THR A 1062 9.24 14.53 10.28
C THR A 1062 9.98 15.86 10.14
N PRO A 1063 10.50 16.22 8.96
CA PRO A 1063 11.30 17.42 8.77
C PRO A 1063 10.44 18.70 8.71
N ASN A 1064 9.70 19.03 9.77
CA ASN A 1064 8.74 20.14 9.88
C ASN A 1064 9.34 21.42 10.51
N GLY A 1065 10.58 21.36 11.01
CA GLY A 1065 11.33 22.46 11.60
C GLY A 1065 11.01 22.75 13.07
N ASP A 1066 10.37 21.82 13.79
CA ASP A 1066 10.06 21.97 15.21
C ASP A 1066 11.22 21.57 16.15
N GLY A 1067 12.29 20.99 15.61
CA GLY A 1067 13.50 20.56 16.31
C GLY A 1067 13.44 19.13 16.85
N ILE A 1068 12.40 18.35 16.54
CA ILE A 1068 12.18 16.97 16.98
C ILE A 1068 12.04 16.07 15.74
N ASN A 1069 12.91 15.05 15.60
CA ASN A 1069 12.93 14.13 14.45
C ASN A 1069 12.92 14.83 13.07
N ASP A 1070 13.52 16.02 13.01
CA ASP A 1070 13.61 16.80 11.77
C ASP A 1070 14.55 16.17 10.73
N THR A 1071 15.42 15.26 11.16
CA THR A 1071 16.37 14.54 10.32
C THR A 1071 16.31 13.05 10.60
N TRP A 1072 16.48 12.26 9.54
CA TRP A 1072 16.55 10.82 9.65
C TRP A 1072 17.73 10.40 10.49
N THR A 1073 17.50 9.60 11.52
CA THR A 1073 18.51 9.22 12.50
C THR A 1073 18.70 7.72 12.50
N ILE A 1074 19.92 7.28 12.21
CA ILE A 1074 20.41 5.94 12.46
C ILE A 1074 21.29 6.03 13.70
N TYR A 1075 20.77 5.57 14.84
CA TYR A 1075 21.43 5.74 16.14
C TYR A 1075 22.73 4.93 16.19
N GLY A 1076 23.88 5.62 16.28
CA GLY A 1076 25.20 5.00 16.33
C GLY A 1076 25.96 4.96 14.99
N ILE A 1077 25.37 5.44 13.88
CA ILE A 1077 26.01 5.42 12.54
C ILE A 1077 27.31 6.23 12.49
N GLU A 1078 27.46 7.24 13.36
CA GLU A 1078 28.66 8.05 13.48
C GLU A 1078 29.92 7.28 13.93
N ASN A 1079 29.75 6.06 14.47
CA ASN A 1079 30.87 5.16 14.82
C ASN A 1079 31.45 4.43 13.60
N TYR A 1080 30.81 4.55 12.43
CA TYR A 1080 31.18 3.90 11.17
C TYR A 1080 31.63 4.94 10.12
N PRO A 1081 32.86 5.47 10.21
CA PRO A 1081 33.31 6.63 9.42
C PRO A 1081 33.52 6.37 7.93
N ASN A 1082 33.47 5.10 7.49
CA ASN A 1082 33.57 4.74 6.08
C ASN A 1082 32.20 4.40 5.46
N SER A 1083 31.14 4.36 6.27
CA SER A 1083 29.81 3.93 5.86
C SER A 1083 29.28 4.69 4.64
N ILE A 1084 28.48 4.02 3.81
CA ILE A 1084 27.72 4.58 2.71
C ILE A 1084 26.25 4.25 2.96
N VAL A 1085 25.48 5.24 3.36
CA VAL A 1085 24.02 5.15 3.46
C VAL A 1085 23.41 5.53 2.11
N ARG A 1086 22.43 4.76 1.64
CA ARG A 1086 21.64 4.99 0.42
C ARG A 1086 20.16 4.85 0.76
N VAL A 1087 19.32 5.63 0.10
CA VAL A 1087 17.86 5.56 0.23
C VAL A 1087 17.28 5.63 -1.16
N PHE A 1088 16.26 4.83 -1.41
CA PHE A 1088 15.60 4.56 -2.67
C PHE A 1088 14.09 4.81 -2.51
N ASN A 1089 13.41 5.24 -3.56
CA ASN A 1089 11.94 5.30 -3.55
C ASN A 1089 11.31 3.97 -3.97
N ASN A 1090 9.98 3.90 -3.98
CA ASN A 1090 9.20 2.72 -4.38
C ASN A 1090 9.45 2.21 -5.81
N TRP A 1091 10.25 2.91 -6.63
CA TRP A 1091 10.66 2.48 -7.97
C TRP A 1091 12.12 2.05 -8.02
N GLY A 1092 12.75 1.81 -6.85
CA GLY A 1092 14.15 1.38 -6.74
C GLY A 1092 15.19 2.46 -7.09
N LYS A 1093 14.79 3.74 -7.17
CA LYS A 1093 15.68 4.85 -7.56
C LYS A 1093 16.30 5.52 -6.34
N GLU A 1094 17.64 5.62 -6.29
CA GLU A 1094 18.37 6.25 -5.18
C GLU A 1094 18.03 7.74 -5.07
N VAL A 1095 17.32 8.11 -4.01
CA VAL A 1095 16.90 9.47 -3.67
C VAL A 1095 17.81 10.16 -2.66
N PHE A 1096 18.62 9.42 -1.90
CA PHE A 1096 19.63 9.96 -1.01
C PHE A 1096 20.84 9.01 -0.94
N SER A 1097 22.04 9.58 -0.84
CA SER A 1097 23.15 8.84 -0.27
C SER A 1097 24.22 9.74 0.32
N ALA A 1098 24.88 9.21 1.34
CA ALA A 1098 25.95 9.90 2.05
C ALA A 1098 27.02 8.90 2.46
N LYS A 1099 28.28 9.27 2.18
CA LYS A 1099 29.43 8.61 2.79
C LYS A 1099 29.72 9.27 4.14
N ASN A 1100 29.91 8.47 5.19
CA ASN A 1100 29.98 8.88 6.58
C ASN A 1100 28.73 9.69 6.98
N TYR A 1101 27.56 9.05 6.95
CA TYR A 1101 26.29 9.69 7.25
C TYR A 1101 26.29 10.25 8.70
N GLN A 1102 25.68 11.41 8.93
CA GLN A 1102 25.77 12.15 10.20
C GLN A 1102 24.39 12.49 10.79
N ASN A 1103 23.38 11.66 10.53
CA ASN A 1103 22.01 11.85 11.03
C ASN A 1103 21.43 13.25 10.75
N ASN A 1104 21.79 13.80 9.60
CA ASN A 1104 21.53 15.19 9.23
C ASN A 1104 20.68 15.32 7.96
N TRP A 1105 20.13 14.22 7.46
CA TRP A 1105 19.27 14.24 6.30
C TRP A 1105 17.84 14.53 6.70
N ASP A 1106 17.35 15.71 6.36
CA ASP A 1106 15.98 16.17 6.58
C ASP A 1106 15.08 15.86 5.36
N GLY A 1107 15.38 14.77 4.65
CA GLY A 1107 14.57 14.27 3.54
C GLY A 1107 14.81 15.00 2.23
N HIS A 1108 15.90 15.75 2.05
CA HIS A 1108 16.20 16.38 0.75
C HIS A 1108 16.76 15.40 -0.28
N TYR A 1109 16.26 15.44 -1.51
CA TYR A 1109 16.85 14.63 -2.58
C TYR A 1109 18.36 14.86 -2.71
N LYS A 1110 19.10 13.80 -3.02
CA LYS A 1110 20.54 13.83 -3.29
C LYS A 1110 20.85 14.91 -4.34
N ASN A 1111 21.62 15.93 -3.96
CA ASN A 1111 22.03 17.07 -4.80
C ASN A 1111 20.93 18.07 -5.22
N LEU A 1112 19.73 18.02 -4.62
CA LEU A 1112 18.67 19.01 -4.82
C LEU A 1112 18.32 19.69 -3.47
N ASN A 1113 17.85 20.93 -3.53
CA ASN A 1113 17.37 21.67 -2.34
C ASN A 1113 15.86 21.48 -2.10
N SER A 1114 15.22 20.51 -2.76
CA SER A 1114 13.82 20.12 -2.56
C SER A 1114 13.72 18.87 -1.66
N LYS A 1115 12.77 18.87 -0.73
CA LYS A 1115 12.45 17.70 0.09
C LYS A 1115 11.75 16.62 -0.73
N LEU A 1116 11.96 15.38 -0.33
CA LEU A 1116 11.16 14.23 -0.68
C LEU A 1116 9.68 14.53 -0.37
N PRO A 1117 8.74 13.98 -1.15
CA PRO A 1117 7.31 14.09 -0.88
C PRO A 1117 6.96 13.75 0.58
N ASP A 1118 6.23 14.65 1.23
CA ASP A 1118 5.74 14.48 2.59
C ASP A 1118 4.73 13.30 2.64
N GLY A 1119 5.00 12.27 3.44
CA GLY A 1119 4.15 11.07 3.57
C GLY A 1119 4.46 9.96 2.56
N GLY A 1120 5.70 9.45 2.53
CA GLY A 1120 6.11 8.40 1.60
C GLY A 1120 7.05 7.36 2.21
N SER A 1121 6.94 6.10 1.76
CA SER A 1121 7.86 5.01 2.09
C SER A 1121 9.04 4.97 1.11
N TYR A 1122 10.22 4.71 1.65
CA TYR A 1122 11.49 4.69 0.95
C TYR A 1122 12.28 3.47 1.41
N PHE A 1123 12.89 2.73 0.51
CA PHE A 1123 13.76 1.62 0.88
C PHE A 1123 15.17 2.15 1.13
N TYR A 1124 15.82 1.86 2.24
CA TYR A 1124 17.19 2.29 2.50
C TYR A 1124 18.14 1.11 2.52
N GLN A 1125 19.40 1.36 2.21
CA GLN A 1125 20.51 0.42 2.35
C GLN A 1125 21.68 1.13 3.03
N VAL A 1126 22.36 0.48 3.97
CA VAL A 1126 23.57 0.98 4.61
C VAL A 1126 24.67 -0.05 4.45
N ASP A 1127 25.77 0.43 3.89
CA ASP A 1127 27.06 -0.23 3.84
C ASP A 1127 27.90 0.41 4.96
N LEU A 1128 28.16 -0.28 6.07
CA LEU A 1128 28.85 0.28 7.25
C LEU A 1128 30.35 0.48 6.99
N GLU A 1129 30.94 -0.27 6.06
CA GLU A 1129 32.39 -0.31 5.81
C GLU A 1129 32.83 0.47 4.56
N GLY A 1130 31.89 0.76 3.66
CA GLY A 1130 32.05 1.51 2.41
C GLY A 1130 32.70 0.71 1.28
N ASP A 1131 32.58 -0.61 1.30
CA ASP A 1131 33.22 -1.55 0.37
C ASP A 1131 32.30 -2.02 -0.77
N GLY A 1132 31.00 -1.73 -0.68
CA GLY A 1132 29.97 -2.07 -1.65
C GLY A 1132 28.97 -3.14 -1.20
N ARG A 1133 29.17 -3.81 -0.05
CA ARG A 1133 28.21 -4.75 0.56
C ARG A 1133 27.12 -3.98 1.34
N VAL A 1134 25.89 -4.49 1.32
CA VAL A 1134 24.78 -3.92 2.11
C VAL A 1134 24.70 -4.68 3.44
N ASP A 1135 24.93 -3.99 4.54
CA ASP A 1135 24.96 -4.56 5.90
C ASP A 1135 23.61 -4.41 6.62
N MET A 1136 22.79 -3.45 6.19
CA MET A 1136 21.40 -3.32 6.62
C MET A 1136 20.57 -2.64 5.55
N ASP A 1137 19.31 -3.05 5.45
CA ASP A 1137 18.33 -2.38 4.62
C ASP A 1137 16.95 -2.43 5.29
N GLY A 1138 15.98 -1.78 4.65
CA GLY A 1138 14.63 -1.76 5.15
C GLY A 1138 13.87 -0.55 4.68
N TRP A 1139 12.72 -0.30 5.30
CA TRP A 1139 11.85 0.79 4.89
C TRP A 1139 11.94 1.98 5.85
N LEU A 1140 11.91 3.16 5.27
CA LEU A 1140 11.99 4.47 5.89
C LEU A 1140 10.79 5.30 5.42
N PHE A 1141 10.01 5.81 6.35
CA PHE A 1141 8.84 6.62 6.08
C PHE A 1141 9.13 8.10 6.36
N LEU A 1142 9.02 8.95 5.33
CA LEU A 1142 9.02 10.39 5.54
C LEU A 1142 7.60 10.82 5.93
N ALA A 1143 7.40 11.23 7.18
CA ALA A 1143 6.07 11.60 7.65
C ALA A 1143 5.66 13.03 7.24
N LYS A 1144 4.35 13.24 7.03
CA LYS A 1144 3.80 14.47 6.46
C LYS A 1144 3.92 15.65 7.46
N GLN A 1145 4.46 16.78 7.01
CA GLN A 1145 4.72 17.98 7.83
C GLN A 1145 3.47 18.58 8.48
#